data_AF-A0A100JYX9-F1
#
_entry.id   AF-A0A100JYX9-F1
#
_cell.length_a   1.000
_cell.length_b   1.000
_cell.length_c   1.000
_cell.angle_alpha   90.00
_cell.angle_beta   90.00
_cell.angle_gamma   90.00
#
_symmetry.space_group_name_H-M   'P 1'
#
loop_
_entity.id
_entity.type
_entity.pdbx_description
1 polymer ?
#
loop_
_entity_poly.entity_id
_entity_poly.type
_entity_poly.pdbx_seq_one_letter_code
_entity_poly.pdbx_strand_id
1 'polypeptide(L)'
;MYHTLDAGMIRASVFPMTAPLHPWPTLVGDESADTDLWREWITQVWADDVRAAAIEFAAPRLADSIREVAAGQCQRSRAVRRTAMSLARYVLRMQYRATPFGLFAGPAPIRIGPASRVDWGTEHRAFVHADAEWLNDVITTLERDPDVLRNVPVVANPRCIVRGSRIALLFQPGAEGPTETTLRRTPTVETVLALARTPITVSTLAAKLRSDYPDTPDEQIHAMLHSLVEHRVLLTSLHAPMTCSDALGHLVEQLDTTSVAPAKADELRQVRMLLTRHDEAPQRAQRTLRAKATAKMNALTGITDRSLVVNLRPDCDIVLPDTVTREAEHALQVITRLTPFPNGSAAWQDYRTRFLERYSMGAIVPLRDLTDPDTGLGFPAGYRGTVLKRPVLATTLRDEHLLTLAQDAALNDQRTVDLTEADIEDLALGRPTQVPAHVALSFTVLARSLNDVADGGFALVIKGLSLSVGITTGRFLTMLEAADFDRMAAAYSGLPTLTAGADLGQVSSPPLRVRTRNVGRAPALMPNVLSVGECNPDATLDVDHLGVVADARRLYLVSLSTGQVIEPMVMNAVELTNATHPLVRFVSELHRSHTATLIPFAWGAAARLPFLPEVRVGRTILSPASWRVRAADLLDGGNWASALSDWRVRRSVPRTVYVGNDDQRLRLDLDVPAHHQLLRAELGRHPTVTLREAPPEDAFGWLGRAHEVTVPFVSDQPPAPAAVRRTAVVVGRDSGRLPGASPWTYLKLYGNAARVPELLTAHVPLLLGEVEPLEWWFIRYADPDSHVRLRLRLPSPDAFGNTAQRVATWAAELRTEGLLQRVRWDTDEPETGRYGSGAALEAAERFFAADSDAALTQIAAPLPDSHRQAVTAASFVDIATAFLGTPEAGRAWLTADFPQSGGATALPRDVQALVVRLTSAEHHCPIQEIQGGDAVAQAWATRQAALLAYRTVLESTGIDPAAVLGSLLHMHHNRAAGIAPDAEATCRRLARAAALSWTIRTEGAKR
;
A
#
# COMPACT_ATOMS: atom_id res chain seq x y z
N MET A 1 10.00 -4.22 -18.96
CA MET A 1 8.92 -3.84 -19.89
C MET A 1 7.67 -4.62 -19.45
N TYR A 2 6.45 -4.28 -19.88
CA TYR A 2 5.25 -5.01 -19.46
C TYR A 2 4.66 -5.75 -20.66
N HIS A 3 4.18 -6.98 -20.46
CA HIS A 3 3.42 -7.73 -21.45
C HIS A 3 2.04 -8.13 -20.90
N THR A 4 1.09 -8.29 -21.80
CA THR A 4 -0.30 -8.62 -21.48
C THR A 4 -0.47 -10.06 -20.97
N LEU A 5 -1.29 -10.25 -19.94
CA LEU A 5 -1.81 -11.55 -19.51
C LEU A 5 -3.18 -11.82 -20.13
N ASP A 6 -3.45 -13.07 -20.49
CA ASP A 6 -4.73 -13.51 -21.07
C ASP A 6 -5.84 -13.66 -20.00
N ALA A 7 -6.15 -12.55 -19.33
CA ALA A 7 -7.19 -12.45 -18.30
C ALA A 7 -7.88 -11.08 -18.32
N GLY A 8 -8.14 -10.57 -19.53
CA GLY A 8 -8.84 -9.30 -19.75
C GLY A 8 -10.33 -9.37 -19.44
N MET A 9 -10.90 -8.28 -18.92
CA MET A 9 -12.34 -8.13 -18.73
C MET A 9 -12.82 -6.79 -19.26
N ILE A 10 -14.05 -6.75 -19.75
CA ILE A 10 -14.76 -5.52 -20.10
C ILE A 10 -15.93 -5.33 -19.14
N ARG A 11 -16.15 -4.09 -18.72
CA ARG A 11 -17.38 -3.65 -18.08
C ARG A 11 -18.14 -2.81 -19.08
N ALA A 12 -19.41 -3.09 -19.30
CA ALA A 12 -20.20 -2.40 -20.31
C ALA A 12 -21.64 -2.16 -19.84
N SER A 13 -22.22 -1.06 -20.31
CA SER A 13 -23.66 -0.85 -20.17
C SER A 13 -24.44 -1.81 -21.09
N VAL A 14 -25.53 -2.36 -20.55
CA VAL A 14 -26.48 -3.16 -21.34
C VAL A 14 -27.48 -2.32 -22.12
N PHE A 15 -27.46 -1.00 -21.94
CA PHE A 15 -28.25 -0.06 -22.73
C PHE A 15 -27.39 0.56 -23.85
N PRO A 16 -27.82 0.48 -25.12
CA PRO A 16 -27.07 1.08 -26.22
C PRO A 16 -27.17 2.60 -26.15
N MET A 17 -26.13 3.31 -26.60
CA MET A 17 -26.14 4.78 -26.63
C MET A 17 -27.24 5.30 -27.55
N THR A 18 -27.49 4.61 -28.65
CA THR A 18 -28.53 4.90 -29.64
C THR A 18 -29.93 4.44 -29.23
N ALA A 19 -30.12 3.95 -27.99
CA ALA A 19 -31.45 3.57 -27.51
C ALA A 19 -32.41 4.76 -27.66
N PRO A 20 -33.59 4.59 -28.29
CA PRO A 20 -34.53 5.67 -28.49
C PRO A 20 -34.88 6.30 -27.14
N LEU A 21 -34.70 7.62 -27.06
CA LEU A 21 -35.10 8.44 -25.91
C LEU A 21 -36.22 9.37 -26.32
N HIS A 22 -37.17 9.54 -25.41
CA HIS A 22 -38.12 10.64 -25.51
C HIS A 22 -37.37 11.98 -25.38
N PRO A 23 -37.80 13.02 -26.12
CA PRO A 23 -37.20 14.35 -26.01
C PRO A 23 -37.14 14.81 -24.55
N TRP A 24 -35.99 15.38 -24.16
CA TRP A 24 -35.79 15.85 -22.79
C TRP A 24 -36.78 16.98 -22.46
N PRO A 25 -37.45 16.93 -21.30
CA PRO A 25 -38.35 18.00 -20.90
C PRO A 25 -37.53 19.24 -20.52
N THR A 26 -38.11 20.43 -20.71
CA THR A 26 -37.56 21.66 -20.13
C THR A 26 -37.76 21.58 -18.62
N LEU A 27 -36.75 21.08 -17.87
CA LEU A 27 -36.78 20.99 -16.40
C LEU A 27 -36.70 22.38 -15.70
N VAL A 28 -37.22 23.40 -16.38
CA VAL A 28 -37.23 24.83 -16.07
C VAL A 28 -38.70 25.24 -16.02
N GLY A 29 -39.07 26.05 -15.02
CA GLY A 29 -40.46 26.48 -14.82
C GLY A 29 -41.06 26.01 -13.48
N ASP A 30 -42.21 26.58 -13.14
CA ASP A 30 -43.02 26.27 -11.95
C ASP A 30 -44.53 26.31 -12.22
N GLU A 31 -44.94 26.40 -13.50
CA GLU A 31 -46.33 26.43 -13.90
C GLU A 31 -46.96 25.02 -13.95
N SER A 32 -48.29 24.96 -13.99
CA SER A 32 -49.01 23.70 -14.10
C SER A 32 -48.71 22.97 -15.42
N ALA A 33 -48.57 23.72 -16.52
CA ALA A 33 -48.24 23.17 -17.83
C ALA A 33 -46.86 22.47 -17.86
N ASP A 34 -45.85 23.03 -17.18
CA ASP A 34 -44.53 22.40 -17.03
C ASP A 34 -44.62 21.07 -16.25
N THR A 35 -45.49 21.06 -15.24
CA THR A 35 -45.70 19.89 -14.38
C THR A 35 -46.32 18.73 -15.19
N ASP A 36 -47.24 19.03 -16.10
CA ASP A 36 -47.85 18.05 -16.99
C ASP A 36 -46.83 17.49 -18.00
N LEU A 37 -45.98 18.33 -18.59
CA LEU A 37 -44.89 17.90 -19.47
C LEU A 37 -43.89 16.99 -18.76
N TRP A 38 -43.53 17.29 -17.50
CA TRP A 38 -42.66 16.42 -16.72
C TRP A 38 -43.32 15.08 -16.39
N ARG A 39 -44.62 15.08 -16.09
CA ARG A 39 -45.39 13.87 -15.81
C ARG A 39 -45.51 12.99 -17.06
N GLU A 40 -45.76 13.60 -18.22
CA GLU A 40 -45.79 12.91 -19.50
C GLU A 40 -44.44 12.25 -19.79
N TRP A 41 -43.34 12.99 -19.69
CA TRP A 41 -42.00 12.44 -19.91
C TRP A 41 -41.65 11.32 -18.93
N ILE A 42 -41.99 11.47 -17.64
CA ILE A 42 -41.81 10.40 -16.64
C ILE A 42 -42.58 9.14 -17.07
N THR A 43 -43.84 9.29 -17.49
CA THR A 43 -44.70 8.16 -17.89
C THR A 43 -44.16 7.48 -19.15
N GLN A 44 -43.70 8.25 -20.13
CA GLN A 44 -43.09 7.74 -21.37
C GLN A 44 -41.82 6.94 -21.10
N VAL A 45 -40.90 7.47 -20.28
CA VAL A 45 -39.67 6.74 -19.90
C VAL A 45 -39.97 5.51 -19.05
N TRP A 46 -40.98 5.58 -18.17
CA TRP A 46 -41.37 4.47 -17.30
C TRP A 46 -42.11 3.33 -18.03
N ALA A 47 -42.66 3.59 -19.22
CA ALA A 47 -43.31 2.58 -20.04
C ALA A 47 -42.34 1.53 -20.62
N ASP A 48 -41.03 1.79 -20.62
CA ASP A 48 -40.01 0.81 -20.95
C ASP A 48 -39.75 -0.12 -19.76
N ASP A 49 -40.23 -1.37 -19.88
CA ASP A 49 -40.11 -2.40 -18.83
C ASP A 49 -38.67 -2.70 -18.41
N VAL A 50 -37.71 -2.63 -19.32
CA VAL A 50 -36.29 -2.91 -19.02
C VAL A 50 -35.70 -1.78 -18.19
N ARG A 51 -36.00 -0.53 -18.54
CA ARG A 51 -35.59 0.66 -17.77
C ARG A 51 -36.27 0.69 -16.40
N ALA A 52 -37.57 0.46 -16.35
CA ALA A 52 -38.34 0.41 -15.13
C ALA A 52 -37.80 -0.67 -14.19
N ALA A 53 -37.59 -1.90 -14.66
CA ALA A 53 -37.05 -3.00 -13.84
C ALA A 53 -35.66 -2.68 -13.25
N ALA A 54 -34.79 -2.02 -14.01
CA ALA A 54 -33.47 -1.63 -13.51
C ALA A 54 -33.55 -0.53 -12.42
N ILE A 55 -34.46 0.44 -12.57
CA ILE A 55 -34.67 1.51 -11.59
C ILE A 55 -35.38 0.99 -10.34
N GLU A 56 -36.40 0.13 -10.49
CA GLU A 56 -37.11 -0.51 -9.39
C GLU A 56 -36.15 -1.21 -8.43
N PHE A 57 -35.17 -1.93 -8.97
CA PHE A 57 -34.14 -2.56 -8.15
C PHE A 57 -33.18 -1.55 -7.52
N ALA A 58 -32.63 -0.64 -8.33
CA ALA A 58 -31.57 0.26 -7.87
C ALA A 58 -32.04 1.36 -6.90
N ALA A 59 -33.29 1.82 -7.05
CA ALA A 59 -33.88 2.89 -6.27
C ALA A 59 -35.40 2.67 -6.08
N PRO A 60 -35.80 1.73 -5.18
CA PRO A 60 -37.21 1.42 -4.93
C PRO A 60 -38.06 2.66 -4.59
N ARG A 61 -37.57 3.54 -3.71
CA ARG A 61 -38.28 4.79 -3.34
C ARG A 61 -38.48 5.74 -4.53
N LEU A 62 -37.55 5.77 -5.48
CA LEU A 62 -37.71 6.55 -6.70
C LEU A 62 -38.77 5.90 -7.60
N ALA A 63 -38.76 4.57 -7.73
CA ALA A 63 -39.78 3.84 -8.47
C ALA A 63 -41.19 4.09 -7.89
N ASP A 64 -41.34 4.08 -6.57
CA ASP A 64 -42.62 4.41 -5.91
C ASP A 64 -43.05 5.85 -6.22
N SER A 65 -42.12 6.81 -6.11
CA SER A 65 -42.38 8.21 -6.48
C SER A 65 -42.76 8.37 -7.95
N ILE A 66 -42.17 7.58 -8.87
CA ILE A 66 -42.52 7.58 -10.29
C ILE A 66 -43.94 7.04 -10.49
N ARG A 67 -44.31 5.95 -9.82
CA ARG A 67 -45.67 5.38 -9.90
C ARG A 67 -46.72 6.35 -9.37
N GLU A 68 -46.46 7.03 -8.25
CA GLU A 68 -47.35 8.06 -7.69
C GLU A 68 -47.55 9.24 -8.67
N VAL A 69 -46.47 9.67 -9.32
CA VAL A 69 -46.52 10.74 -10.33
C VAL A 69 -47.29 10.30 -11.57
N ALA A 70 -47.01 9.10 -12.09
CA ALA A 70 -47.68 8.54 -13.26
C ALA A 70 -49.18 8.29 -13.01
N ALA A 71 -49.56 7.87 -11.80
CA ALA A 71 -50.96 7.69 -11.37
C ALA A 71 -51.68 9.01 -11.06
N GLY A 72 -51.01 10.16 -11.18
CA GLY A 72 -51.57 11.48 -10.89
C GLY A 72 -51.85 11.75 -9.41
N GLN A 73 -51.25 10.97 -8.51
CA GLN A 73 -51.41 11.11 -7.06
C GLN A 73 -50.51 12.22 -6.49
N CYS A 74 -49.40 12.56 -7.18
CA CYS A 74 -48.50 13.64 -6.79
C CYS A 74 -48.78 14.93 -7.56
N GLN A 75 -49.43 15.91 -6.91
CA GLN A 75 -49.83 17.19 -7.51
C GLN A 75 -48.84 18.34 -7.27
N ARG A 76 -47.83 18.16 -6.41
CA ARG A 76 -46.86 19.22 -6.10
C ARG A 76 -45.79 19.32 -7.18
N SER A 77 -45.77 20.40 -7.96
CA SER A 77 -44.81 20.63 -9.06
C SER A 77 -43.35 20.41 -8.67
N ARG A 78 -42.94 20.89 -7.48
CA ARG A 78 -41.58 20.68 -6.96
C ARG A 78 -41.21 19.21 -6.77
N ALA A 79 -42.17 18.38 -6.34
CA ALA A 79 -41.95 16.95 -6.14
C ALA A 79 -41.84 16.23 -7.50
N VAL A 80 -42.73 16.53 -8.44
CA VAL A 80 -42.69 16.01 -9.83
C VAL A 80 -41.35 16.35 -10.50
N ARG A 81 -40.91 17.61 -10.40
CA ARG A 81 -39.60 18.05 -10.93
C ARG A 81 -38.43 17.28 -10.34
N ARG A 82 -38.43 17.06 -9.03
CA ARG A 82 -37.37 16.29 -8.34
C ARG A 82 -37.35 14.83 -8.78
N THR A 83 -38.51 14.24 -8.99
CA THR A 83 -38.65 12.88 -9.56
C THR A 83 -38.10 12.84 -10.97
N ALA A 84 -38.48 13.79 -11.84
CA ALA A 84 -37.97 13.90 -13.21
C ALA A 84 -36.44 14.06 -13.26
N MET A 85 -35.86 14.94 -12.43
CA MET A 85 -34.40 15.11 -12.33
C MET A 85 -33.69 13.83 -11.86
N SER A 86 -34.30 13.08 -10.96
CA SER A 86 -33.73 11.82 -10.46
C SER A 86 -33.79 10.73 -11.53
N LEU A 87 -34.92 10.63 -12.25
CA LEU A 87 -35.08 9.74 -13.40
C LEU A 87 -34.08 10.08 -14.52
N ALA A 88 -33.89 11.36 -14.83
CA ALA A 88 -32.91 11.83 -15.83
C ALA A 88 -31.49 11.35 -15.51
N ARG A 89 -31.06 11.41 -14.24
CA ARG A 89 -29.76 10.87 -13.82
C ARG A 89 -29.63 9.37 -14.07
N TYR A 90 -30.70 8.59 -13.87
CA TYR A 90 -30.69 7.15 -14.15
C TYR A 90 -30.69 6.85 -15.65
N VAL A 91 -31.42 7.61 -16.46
CA VAL A 91 -31.37 7.48 -17.94
C VAL A 91 -29.95 7.76 -18.46
N LEU A 92 -29.32 8.84 -18.00
CA LEU A 92 -27.94 9.16 -18.36
C LEU A 92 -26.95 8.10 -17.85
N ARG A 93 -27.19 7.54 -16.65
CA ARG A 93 -26.39 6.42 -16.12
C ARG A 93 -26.49 5.21 -17.06
N MET A 94 -27.70 4.82 -17.44
CA MET A 94 -27.93 3.68 -18.33
C MET A 94 -27.12 3.85 -19.62
N GLN A 95 -27.12 5.01 -20.25
CA GLN A 95 -26.46 5.18 -21.54
C GLN A 95 -24.93 5.33 -21.44
N TYR A 96 -24.44 6.07 -20.45
CA TYR A 96 -23.06 6.60 -20.48
C TYR A 96 -22.13 6.06 -19.41
N ARG A 97 -22.58 5.10 -18.58
CA ARG A 97 -21.77 4.58 -17.47
C ARG A 97 -21.63 3.07 -17.50
N ALA A 98 -20.38 2.62 -17.61
CA ALA A 98 -20.00 1.22 -17.62
C ALA A 98 -19.83 0.59 -16.23
N THR A 99 -19.80 1.39 -15.16
CA THR A 99 -19.57 0.89 -13.78
C THR A 99 -20.66 -0.12 -13.37
N PRO A 100 -20.31 -1.39 -13.07
CA PRO A 100 -21.30 -2.42 -12.73
C PRO A 100 -22.17 -2.04 -11.54
N PHE A 101 -23.49 -2.05 -11.75
CA PHE A 101 -24.46 -1.73 -10.71
C PHE A 101 -25.84 -2.27 -11.08
N GLY A 102 -26.36 -3.21 -10.30
CA GLY A 102 -27.68 -3.77 -10.49
C GLY A 102 -27.85 -4.31 -11.91
N LEU A 103 -28.87 -3.81 -12.61
CA LEU A 103 -29.23 -4.23 -13.96
C LEU A 103 -28.78 -3.23 -15.05
N PHE A 104 -27.94 -2.24 -14.73
CA PHE A 104 -27.53 -1.21 -15.70
C PHE A 104 -26.31 -1.59 -16.54
N ALA A 105 -25.33 -2.19 -15.89
CA ALA A 105 -24.03 -2.47 -16.47
C ALA A 105 -23.39 -3.64 -15.72
N GLY A 106 -22.49 -4.33 -16.39
CA GLY A 106 -21.95 -5.60 -15.93
C GLY A 106 -20.59 -5.94 -16.53
N PRO A 107 -19.81 -6.81 -15.88
CA PRO A 107 -18.56 -7.32 -16.44
C PRO A 107 -18.79 -8.54 -17.35
N ALA A 108 -17.93 -8.69 -18.36
CA ALA A 108 -17.79 -9.87 -19.21
C ALA A 108 -16.30 -10.14 -19.49
N PRO A 109 -15.89 -11.40 -19.71
CA PRO A 109 -14.53 -11.70 -20.12
C PRO A 109 -14.29 -11.22 -21.55
N ILE A 110 -13.04 -10.88 -21.88
CA ILE A 110 -12.62 -10.62 -23.26
C ILE A 110 -11.46 -11.52 -23.63
N ARG A 111 -11.22 -11.65 -24.94
CA ARG A 111 -10.03 -12.30 -25.49
C ARG A 111 -9.20 -11.29 -26.27
N ILE A 112 -7.90 -11.55 -26.34
CA ILE A 112 -6.99 -10.81 -27.20
C ILE A 112 -6.63 -11.73 -28.38
N GLY A 113 -6.66 -11.21 -29.60
CA GLY A 113 -6.30 -12.00 -30.77
C GLY A 113 -6.27 -11.19 -32.06
N PRO A 114 -5.82 -11.79 -33.18
CA PRO A 114 -5.50 -11.04 -34.41
C PRO A 114 -6.74 -10.51 -35.15
N ALA A 115 -7.90 -11.13 -34.97
CA ALA A 115 -9.15 -10.72 -35.62
C ALA A 115 -10.09 -10.11 -34.58
N SER A 116 -10.41 -8.83 -34.73
CA SER A 116 -11.37 -8.16 -33.85
C SER A 116 -12.78 -8.70 -34.09
N ARG A 117 -13.52 -8.94 -33.00
CA ARG A 117 -14.88 -9.47 -33.04
C ARG A 117 -15.70 -8.87 -31.91
N VAL A 118 -16.95 -8.51 -32.21
CA VAL A 118 -17.92 -8.04 -31.23
C VAL A 118 -19.25 -8.70 -31.56
N ASP A 119 -19.62 -9.71 -30.80
CA ASP A 119 -20.96 -10.30 -30.81
C ASP A 119 -21.69 -9.83 -29.55
N TRP A 120 -22.84 -9.17 -29.72
CA TRP A 120 -23.64 -8.66 -28.62
C TRP A 120 -25.07 -9.20 -28.69
N GLY A 121 -25.44 -10.02 -27.71
CA GLY A 121 -26.76 -10.60 -27.59
C GLY A 121 -27.70 -9.82 -26.67
N THR A 122 -28.81 -10.45 -26.32
CA THR A 122 -29.86 -9.85 -25.47
C THR A 122 -30.11 -10.65 -24.19
N GLU A 123 -29.52 -11.83 -24.05
CA GLU A 123 -29.75 -12.76 -22.94
C GLU A 123 -28.84 -12.48 -21.75
N HIS A 124 -28.80 -11.22 -21.32
CA HIS A 124 -27.98 -10.79 -20.17
C HIS A 124 -28.40 -11.55 -18.91
N ARG A 125 -27.42 -12.08 -18.18
CA ARG A 125 -27.68 -12.92 -16.99
C ARG A 125 -27.48 -12.13 -15.71
N ALA A 126 -28.52 -12.00 -14.90
CA ALA A 126 -28.43 -11.41 -13.58
C ALA A 126 -28.16 -12.50 -12.53
N PHE A 127 -27.21 -12.22 -11.64
CA PHE A 127 -26.84 -13.04 -10.50
C PHE A 127 -27.21 -12.32 -9.21
N VAL A 128 -27.84 -13.00 -8.26
CA VAL A 128 -28.29 -12.40 -6.99
C VAL A 128 -27.60 -12.97 -5.77
N HIS A 129 -27.31 -12.10 -4.82
CA HIS A 129 -26.79 -12.47 -3.51
C HIS A 129 -27.56 -11.74 -2.41
N ALA A 130 -27.59 -12.33 -1.22
CA ALA A 130 -28.11 -11.66 -0.04
C ALA A 130 -27.26 -10.42 0.28
N ASP A 131 -27.90 -9.30 0.58
CA ASP A 131 -27.20 -8.08 0.98
C ASP A 131 -26.46 -8.28 2.32
N ALA A 132 -25.26 -7.71 2.41
CA ALA A 132 -24.42 -7.85 3.59
C ALA A 132 -25.01 -7.27 4.88
N GLU A 133 -25.81 -6.20 4.82
CA GLU A 133 -26.47 -5.63 6.00
C GLU A 133 -27.60 -6.55 6.47
N TRP A 134 -28.43 -7.04 5.53
CA TRP A 134 -29.46 -8.04 5.84
C TRP A 134 -28.87 -9.32 6.44
N LEU A 135 -27.81 -9.86 5.82
CA LEU A 135 -27.17 -11.09 6.31
C LEU A 135 -26.53 -10.88 7.69
N ASN A 136 -25.92 -9.71 7.93
CA ASN A 136 -25.35 -9.37 9.22
C ASN A 136 -26.42 -9.29 10.33
N ASP A 137 -27.61 -8.78 10.02
CA ASP A 137 -28.72 -8.72 10.98
C ASP A 137 -29.25 -10.11 11.37
N VAL A 138 -29.41 -10.99 10.37
CA VAL A 138 -29.76 -12.41 10.61
C VAL A 138 -28.72 -13.08 11.52
N ILE A 139 -27.43 -12.93 11.20
CA ILE A 139 -26.36 -13.54 12.01
C ILE A 139 -26.33 -12.93 13.42
N THR A 140 -26.47 -11.62 13.56
CA THR A 140 -26.48 -10.97 14.88
C THR A 140 -27.65 -11.45 15.74
N THR A 141 -28.80 -11.72 15.14
CA THR A 141 -29.95 -12.31 15.84
C THR A 141 -29.65 -13.74 16.31
N LEU A 142 -29.00 -14.56 15.47
CA LEU A 142 -28.57 -15.91 15.83
C LEU A 142 -27.49 -15.92 16.93
N GLU A 143 -26.55 -14.96 16.89
CA GLU A 143 -25.50 -14.83 17.91
C GLU A 143 -26.03 -14.44 19.29
N ARG A 144 -27.22 -13.81 19.36
CA ARG A 144 -27.90 -13.45 20.61
C ARG A 144 -28.70 -14.59 21.22
N ASP A 145 -28.98 -15.64 20.46
CA ASP A 145 -29.70 -16.83 20.94
C ASP A 145 -28.73 -17.76 21.70
N PRO A 146 -28.89 -17.95 23.02
CA PRO A 146 -27.98 -18.78 23.81
C PRO A 146 -27.94 -20.25 23.35
N ASP A 147 -29.06 -20.79 22.85
CA ASP A 147 -29.14 -22.19 22.42
C ASP A 147 -28.36 -22.41 21.12
N VAL A 148 -28.36 -21.40 20.24
CA VAL A 148 -27.52 -21.36 19.04
C VAL A 148 -26.06 -21.20 19.44
N LEU A 149 -25.75 -20.14 20.19
CA LEU A 149 -24.38 -19.75 20.48
C LEU A 149 -23.59 -20.85 21.18
N ARG A 150 -24.25 -21.64 22.04
CA ARG A 150 -23.65 -22.77 22.78
C ARG A 150 -22.92 -23.77 21.88
N ASN A 151 -23.44 -24.06 20.70
CA ASN A 151 -22.91 -25.10 19.82
C ASN A 151 -22.16 -24.54 18.60
N VAL A 152 -22.12 -23.22 18.43
CA VAL A 152 -21.39 -22.57 17.35
C VAL A 152 -19.88 -22.52 17.67
N PRO A 153 -19.01 -22.92 16.73
CA PRO A 153 -17.57 -22.69 16.84
C PRO A 153 -17.22 -21.20 16.86
N VAL A 154 -16.31 -20.84 17.75
CA VAL A 154 -15.74 -19.50 17.87
C VAL A 154 -14.22 -19.55 17.77
N VAL A 155 -13.64 -18.44 17.29
CA VAL A 155 -12.20 -18.19 17.31
C VAL A 155 -11.91 -16.84 17.98
N ALA A 156 -10.77 -16.72 18.64
CA ALA A 156 -10.25 -15.46 19.09
C ALA A 156 -10.00 -14.56 17.87
N ASN A 157 -10.48 -13.32 17.94
CA ASN A 157 -10.32 -12.39 16.84
C ASN A 157 -8.82 -12.12 16.63
N PRO A 158 -8.25 -12.38 15.44
CA PRO A 158 -6.83 -12.15 15.17
C PRO A 158 -6.42 -10.67 15.31
N ARG A 159 -7.35 -9.74 15.51
CA ARG A 159 -7.05 -8.32 15.76
C ARG A 159 -6.98 -7.95 17.23
N CYS A 160 -7.23 -8.88 18.15
CA CYS A 160 -7.15 -8.59 19.58
C CYS A 160 -5.73 -8.14 19.98
N ILE A 161 -5.66 -7.02 20.68
CA ILE A 161 -4.42 -6.49 21.26
C ILE A 161 -4.54 -6.63 22.77
N VAL A 162 -3.67 -7.42 23.39
CA VAL A 162 -3.58 -7.55 24.84
C VAL A 162 -2.54 -6.57 25.36
N ARG A 163 -2.94 -5.60 26.20
CA ARG A 163 -2.06 -4.56 26.74
C ARG A 163 -2.34 -4.27 28.20
N GLY A 164 -1.33 -4.44 29.05
CA GLY A 164 -1.44 -4.20 30.49
C GLY A 164 -2.62 -4.97 31.09
N SER A 165 -3.57 -4.24 31.67
CA SER A 165 -4.81 -4.77 32.27
C SER A 165 -6.01 -4.78 31.30
N ARG A 166 -5.80 -4.61 30.00
CA ARG A 166 -6.87 -4.50 28.99
C ARG A 166 -6.65 -5.39 27.77
N ILE A 167 -7.77 -5.73 27.12
CA ILE A 167 -7.85 -6.31 25.79
C ILE A 167 -8.56 -5.29 24.92
N ALA A 168 -7.94 -4.89 23.82
CA ALA A 168 -8.47 -3.89 22.90
C ALA A 168 -8.74 -4.49 21.53
N LEU A 169 -9.81 -4.03 20.89
CA LEU A 169 -10.11 -4.23 19.49
C LEU A 169 -10.31 -2.87 18.84
N LEU A 170 -9.35 -2.53 17.97
CA LEU A 170 -9.36 -1.28 17.23
C LEU A 170 -10.09 -1.47 15.90
N PHE A 171 -10.71 -0.40 15.42
CA PHE A 171 -11.33 -0.31 14.11
C PHE A 171 -12.42 -1.39 13.88
N GLN A 172 -13.33 -1.54 14.83
CA GLN A 172 -14.54 -2.33 14.61
C GLN A 172 -15.52 -1.57 13.69
N PRO A 173 -16.37 -2.24 12.90
CA PRO A 173 -17.42 -1.56 12.14
C PRO A 173 -18.38 -0.79 13.05
N GLY A 174 -18.67 0.46 12.72
CA GLY A 174 -19.64 1.31 13.41
C GLY A 174 -20.40 2.22 12.45
N ALA A 175 -21.54 2.76 12.90
CA ALA A 175 -22.46 3.54 12.06
C ALA A 175 -21.83 4.84 11.53
N GLU A 176 -21.13 5.59 12.39
CA GLU A 176 -20.43 6.84 12.06
C GLU A 176 -18.97 6.62 11.61
N GLY A 177 -18.52 5.37 11.56
CA GLY A 177 -17.15 4.99 11.28
C GLY A 177 -16.59 3.96 12.26
N PRO A 178 -15.31 3.61 12.13
CA PRO A 178 -14.73 2.56 12.94
C PRO A 178 -14.64 2.93 14.42
N THR A 179 -15.03 2.00 15.29
CA THR A 179 -15.04 2.16 16.74
C THR A 179 -13.92 1.37 17.40
N GLU A 180 -13.68 1.65 18.68
CA GLU A 180 -12.77 0.91 19.53
C GLU A 180 -13.56 0.28 20.69
N THR A 181 -13.18 -0.95 21.04
CA THR A 181 -13.72 -1.66 22.19
C THR A 181 -12.58 -2.07 23.09
N THR A 182 -12.69 -1.78 24.38
CA THR A 182 -11.72 -2.21 25.39
C THR A 182 -12.43 -2.97 26.51
N LEU A 183 -11.87 -4.12 26.87
CA LEU A 183 -12.33 -4.95 27.98
C LEU A 183 -11.21 -5.11 29.00
N ARG A 184 -11.58 -5.40 30.25
CA ARG A 184 -10.60 -5.76 31.27
C ARG A 184 -9.98 -7.12 30.94
N ARG A 185 -8.65 -7.20 31.03
CA ARG A 185 -7.90 -8.46 30.96
C ARG A 185 -8.05 -9.19 32.30
N THR A 186 -8.58 -10.39 32.26
CA THR A 186 -8.69 -11.29 33.42
C THR A 186 -8.12 -12.67 33.06
N PRO A 187 -7.63 -13.46 34.03
CA PRO A 187 -7.11 -14.80 33.75
C PRO A 187 -8.11 -15.71 33.01
N THR A 188 -9.40 -15.55 33.32
CA THR A 188 -10.50 -16.26 32.66
C THR A 188 -10.59 -15.92 31.17
N VAL A 189 -10.52 -14.62 30.81
CA VAL A 189 -10.57 -14.19 29.40
C VAL A 189 -9.29 -14.60 28.66
N GLU A 190 -8.13 -14.58 29.31
CA GLU A 190 -6.88 -15.08 28.70
C GLU A 190 -6.94 -16.56 28.36
N THR A 191 -7.49 -17.37 29.28
CA THR A 191 -7.72 -18.79 29.06
C THR A 191 -8.62 -19.02 27.85
N VAL A 192 -9.70 -18.25 27.73
CA VAL A 192 -10.60 -18.30 26.57
C VAL A 192 -9.87 -17.93 25.28
N LEU A 193 -9.10 -16.84 25.26
CA LEU A 193 -8.34 -16.42 24.08
C LEU A 193 -7.29 -17.45 23.66
N ALA A 194 -6.62 -18.09 24.61
CA ALA A 194 -5.62 -19.13 24.33
C ALA A 194 -6.26 -20.38 23.72
N LEU A 195 -7.39 -20.83 24.25
CA LEU A 195 -8.12 -22.00 23.75
C LEU A 195 -8.78 -21.75 22.39
N ALA A 196 -9.29 -20.54 22.18
CA ALA A 196 -9.96 -20.14 20.94
C ALA A 196 -9.00 -19.71 19.82
N ARG A 197 -7.69 -19.98 19.91
CA ARG A 197 -6.77 -19.78 18.78
C ARG A 197 -7.15 -20.61 17.56
N THR A 198 -7.70 -21.79 17.79
CA THR A 198 -8.33 -22.64 16.78
C THR A 198 -9.84 -22.72 17.04
N PRO A 199 -10.68 -23.04 16.04
CA PRO A 199 -12.12 -23.15 16.22
C PRO A 199 -12.51 -24.07 17.40
N ILE A 200 -13.30 -23.56 18.34
CA ILE A 200 -13.78 -24.28 19.52
C ILE A 200 -15.23 -23.88 19.84
N THR A 201 -16.07 -24.80 20.31
CA THR A 201 -17.46 -24.46 20.67
C THR A 201 -17.54 -23.69 21.98
N VAL A 202 -18.54 -22.81 22.10
CA VAL A 202 -18.82 -22.07 23.34
C VAL A 202 -19.13 -23.02 24.51
N SER A 203 -19.80 -24.14 24.26
CA SER A 203 -20.06 -25.19 25.26
C SER A 203 -18.78 -25.80 25.83
N THR A 204 -17.78 -26.04 24.99
CA THR A 204 -16.48 -26.59 25.40
C THR A 204 -15.72 -25.57 26.24
N LEU A 205 -15.71 -24.30 25.82
CA LEU A 205 -15.14 -23.20 26.61
C LEU A 205 -15.82 -23.09 27.98
N ALA A 206 -17.15 -23.10 28.03
CA ALA A 206 -17.90 -23.03 29.27
C ALA A 206 -17.61 -24.22 30.20
N ALA A 207 -17.50 -25.44 29.65
CA ALA A 207 -17.14 -26.63 30.43
C ALA A 207 -15.74 -26.54 31.04
N LYS A 208 -14.76 -26.03 30.27
CA LYS A 208 -13.41 -25.79 30.77
C LYS A 208 -13.40 -24.73 31.88
N LEU A 209 -14.10 -23.62 31.70
CA LEU A 209 -14.20 -22.57 32.71
C LEU A 209 -14.89 -23.06 33.99
N ARG A 210 -15.94 -23.88 33.89
CA ARG A 210 -16.57 -24.53 35.05
C ARG A 210 -15.60 -25.42 35.82
N SER A 211 -14.74 -26.14 35.11
CA SER A 211 -13.71 -26.98 35.74
C SER A 211 -12.65 -26.16 36.47
N ASP A 212 -12.24 -25.01 35.90
CA ASP A 212 -11.18 -24.18 36.46
C ASP A 212 -11.69 -23.23 37.57
N TYR A 213 -13.00 -22.93 37.56
CA TYR A 213 -13.66 -22.00 38.49
C TYR A 213 -14.98 -22.60 39.04
N PRO A 214 -14.93 -23.65 39.87
CA PRO A 214 -16.11 -24.39 40.32
C PRO A 214 -17.10 -23.57 41.15
N ASP A 215 -16.63 -22.51 41.82
CA ASP A 215 -17.47 -21.62 42.63
C ASP A 215 -18.19 -20.53 41.81
N THR A 216 -17.92 -20.44 40.51
CA THR A 216 -18.53 -19.43 39.62
C THR A 216 -19.85 -19.94 39.04
N PRO A 217 -20.97 -19.20 39.18
CA PRO A 217 -22.25 -19.60 38.59
C PRO A 217 -22.16 -19.76 37.06
N ASP A 218 -22.80 -20.80 36.53
CA ASP A 218 -22.80 -21.12 35.08
C ASP A 218 -23.36 -19.96 34.22
N GLU A 219 -24.38 -19.27 34.74
CA GLU A 219 -24.95 -18.07 34.10
C GLU A 219 -23.91 -16.96 33.91
N GLN A 220 -23.03 -16.76 34.89
CA GLN A 220 -21.98 -15.74 34.79
C GLN A 220 -20.91 -16.10 33.76
N ILE A 221 -20.56 -17.39 33.65
CA ILE A 221 -19.64 -17.91 32.62
C ILE A 221 -20.23 -17.68 31.22
N HIS A 222 -21.49 -18.06 31.03
CA HIS A 222 -22.19 -17.89 29.76
C HIS A 222 -22.40 -16.41 29.40
N ALA A 223 -22.74 -15.55 30.36
CA ALA A 223 -22.83 -14.11 30.15
C ALA A 223 -21.50 -13.49 29.74
N MET A 224 -20.38 -13.93 30.34
CA MET A 224 -19.05 -13.50 29.94
C MET A 224 -18.73 -13.92 28.50
N LEU A 225 -18.94 -15.19 28.15
CA LEU A 225 -18.68 -15.70 26.79
C LEU A 225 -19.54 -14.99 25.74
N HIS A 226 -20.83 -14.77 26.03
CA HIS A 226 -21.71 -13.97 25.18
C HIS A 226 -21.18 -12.55 25.01
N SER A 227 -20.74 -11.90 26.10
CA SER A 227 -20.16 -10.56 26.03
C SER A 227 -18.89 -10.52 25.15
N LEU A 228 -18.04 -11.55 25.19
CA LEU A 228 -16.86 -11.62 24.31
C LEU A 228 -17.24 -11.73 22.83
N VAL A 229 -18.33 -12.43 22.49
CA VAL A 229 -18.85 -12.55 21.12
C VAL A 229 -19.50 -11.23 20.68
N GLU A 230 -20.32 -10.62 21.54
CA GLU A 230 -20.98 -9.33 21.29
C GLU A 230 -19.95 -8.23 20.99
N HIS A 231 -18.86 -8.18 21.75
CA HIS A 231 -17.76 -7.24 21.58
C HIS A 231 -16.73 -7.66 20.52
N ARG A 232 -17.01 -8.73 19.77
CA ARG A 232 -16.18 -9.28 18.67
C ARG A 232 -14.77 -9.70 19.09
N VAL A 233 -14.54 -9.94 20.38
CA VAL A 233 -13.30 -10.56 20.91
C VAL A 233 -13.24 -12.03 20.51
N LEU A 234 -14.40 -12.68 20.49
CA LEU A 234 -14.62 -13.95 19.82
C LEU A 234 -15.42 -13.73 18.53
N LEU A 235 -15.03 -14.41 17.46
CA LEU A 235 -15.71 -14.41 16.17
C LEU A 235 -16.37 -15.77 15.97
N THR A 236 -17.65 -15.77 15.60
CA THR A 236 -18.40 -16.99 15.30
C THR A 236 -18.08 -17.51 13.89
N SER A 237 -18.21 -18.82 13.68
CA SER A 237 -18.13 -19.41 12.35
C SER A 237 -19.32 -19.07 11.44
N LEU A 238 -20.39 -18.47 11.97
CA LEU A 238 -21.59 -18.09 11.21
C LEU A 238 -21.29 -17.06 10.11
N HIS A 239 -20.28 -16.21 10.33
CA HIS A 239 -19.84 -15.24 9.33
C HIS A 239 -18.95 -15.91 8.27
N ALA A 240 -19.39 -15.90 7.03
CA ALA A 240 -18.60 -16.40 5.90
C ALA A 240 -17.32 -15.56 5.68
N PRO A 241 -16.13 -16.19 5.57
CA PRO A 241 -14.87 -15.54 5.18
C PRO A 241 -15.04 -14.71 3.90
N MET A 242 -14.23 -13.66 3.70
CA MET A 242 -14.30 -12.89 2.45
C MET A 242 -13.85 -13.69 1.21
N THR A 243 -13.17 -14.82 1.39
CA THR A 243 -12.88 -15.79 0.32
C THR A 243 -14.11 -16.58 -0.14
N CYS A 244 -15.17 -16.63 0.66
CA CYS A 244 -16.42 -17.30 0.33
C CYS A 244 -17.37 -16.36 -0.43
N SER A 245 -17.74 -16.73 -1.65
CA SER A 245 -18.67 -15.99 -2.51
C SER A 245 -20.14 -16.18 -2.09
N ASP A 246 -20.57 -17.41 -1.75
CA ASP A 246 -21.93 -17.74 -1.28
C ASP A 246 -22.04 -17.63 0.26
N ALA A 247 -22.12 -16.39 0.75
CA ALA A 247 -22.18 -16.12 2.18
C ALA A 247 -23.46 -16.62 2.87
N LEU A 248 -24.58 -16.67 2.16
CA LEU A 248 -25.83 -17.23 2.68
C LEU A 248 -25.75 -18.76 2.74
N GLY A 249 -25.16 -19.38 1.72
CA GLY A 249 -24.90 -20.81 1.71
C GLY A 249 -24.02 -21.27 2.86
N HIS A 250 -22.92 -20.54 3.12
CA HIS A 250 -22.06 -20.77 4.27
C HIS A 250 -22.84 -20.74 5.59
N LEU A 251 -23.69 -19.72 5.79
CA LEU A 251 -24.50 -19.63 7.02
C LEU A 251 -25.42 -20.86 7.17
N VAL A 252 -26.11 -21.27 6.11
CA VAL A 252 -26.98 -22.45 6.13
C VAL A 252 -26.19 -23.71 6.46
N GLU A 253 -25.03 -23.90 5.83
CA GLU A 253 -24.15 -25.05 6.10
C GLU A 253 -23.65 -25.10 7.54
N GLN A 254 -23.31 -23.95 8.13
CA GLN A 254 -22.91 -23.87 9.54
C GLN A 254 -24.05 -24.24 10.49
N LEU A 255 -25.27 -23.77 10.22
CA LEU A 255 -26.46 -24.13 11.02
C LEU A 255 -26.78 -25.63 10.91
N ASP A 256 -26.65 -26.21 9.72
CA ASP A 256 -26.87 -27.63 9.48
C ASP A 256 -25.82 -28.50 10.18
N THR A 257 -24.53 -28.14 10.03
CA THR A 257 -23.41 -28.87 10.64
C THR A 257 -23.47 -28.85 12.16
N THR A 258 -23.90 -27.74 12.75
CA THR A 258 -24.04 -27.60 14.21
C THR A 258 -25.40 -28.07 14.72
N SER A 259 -26.35 -28.36 13.82
CA SER A 259 -27.73 -28.75 14.14
C SER A 259 -28.46 -27.76 15.06
N VAL A 260 -28.21 -26.46 14.88
CA VAL A 260 -28.83 -25.38 15.67
C VAL A 260 -29.89 -24.61 14.86
N ALA A 261 -30.90 -24.08 15.56
CA ALA A 261 -32.00 -23.31 14.97
C ALA A 261 -32.58 -23.90 13.66
N PRO A 262 -33.01 -25.19 13.64
CA PRO A 262 -33.40 -25.89 12.41
C PRO A 262 -34.52 -25.17 11.65
N ALA A 263 -35.50 -24.59 12.35
CA ALA A 263 -36.57 -23.81 11.72
C ALA A 263 -36.04 -22.57 10.96
N LYS A 264 -35.05 -21.87 11.53
CA LYS A 264 -34.42 -20.71 10.87
C LYS A 264 -33.55 -21.16 9.69
N ALA A 265 -32.82 -22.27 9.85
CA ALA A 265 -32.05 -22.87 8.78
C ALA A 265 -32.95 -23.24 7.58
N ASP A 266 -34.13 -23.81 7.82
CA ASP A 266 -35.12 -24.12 6.77
C ASP A 266 -35.61 -22.87 6.03
N GLU A 267 -35.93 -21.80 6.75
CA GLU A 267 -36.33 -20.52 6.16
C GLU A 267 -35.24 -19.93 5.26
N LEU A 268 -33.99 -19.92 5.75
CA LEU A 268 -32.81 -19.44 5.02
C LEU A 268 -32.49 -20.32 3.81
N ARG A 269 -32.64 -21.65 3.93
CA ARG A 269 -32.46 -22.58 2.81
C ARG A 269 -33.48 -22.33 1.71
N GLN A 270 -34.72 -22.02 2.07
CA GLN A 270 -35.75 -21.65 1.10
C GLN A 270 -35.42 -20.32 0.40
N VAL A 271 -34.83 -19.34 1.10
CA VAL A 271 -34.30 -18.12 0.45
C VAL A 271 -33.17 -18.48 -0.50
N ARG A 272 -32.16 -19.25 -0.07
CA ARG A 272 -31.04 -19.70 -0.90
C ARG A 272 -31.53 -20.40 -2.18
N MET A 273 -32.49 -21.32 -2.05
CA MET A 273 -33.10 -22.01 -3.21
C MET A 273 -33.78 -21.04 -4.18
N LEU A 274 -34.43 -19.97 -3.70
CA LEU A 274 -35.00 -18.94 -4.58
C LEU A 274 -33.91 -18.15 -5.33
N LEU A 275 -32.77 -17.88 -4.67
CA LEU A 275 -31.62 -17.21 -5.31
C LEU A 275 -30.97 -18.10 -6.37
N THR A 276 -30.71 -19.38 -6.06
CA THR A 276 -30.17 -20.35 -7.03
C THR A 276 -31.09 -20.51 -8.23
N ARG A 277 -32.40 -20.71 -8.00
CA ARG A 277 -33.40 -20.79 -9.08
C ARG A 277 -33.48 -19.50 -9.90
N HIS A 278 -33.23 -18.34 -9.30
CA HIS A 278 -33.16 -17.09 -10.03
C HIS A 278 -31.97 -17.08 -11.01
N ASP A 279 -30.79 -17.45 -10.53
CA ASP A 279 -29.56 -17.40 -11.34
C ASP A 279 -29.60 -18.39 -12.51
N GLU A 280 -30.27 -19.53 -12.33
CA GLU A 280 -30.50 -20.54 -13.37
C GLU A 280 -31.68 -20.23 -14.30
N ALA A 281 -32.59 -19.32 -13.89
CA ALA A 281 -33.80 -19.02 -14.65
C ALA A 281 -33.53 -18.15 -15.89
N PRO A 282 -34.34 -18.31 -16.96
CA PRO A 282 -34.37 -17.35 -18.06
C PRO A 282 -34.74 -15.93 -17.58
N GLN A 283 -34.19 -14.91 -18.24
CA GLN A 283 -34.31 -13.48 -17.87
C GLN A 283 -35.77 -13.05 -17.56
N ARG A 284 -36.75 -13.53 -18.34
CA ARG A 284 -38.18 -13.24 -18.14
C ARG A 284 -38.74 -13.67 -16.77
N ALA A 285 -38.22 -14.74 -16.19
CA ALA A 285 -38.67 -15.27 -14.90
C ALA A 285 -37.91 -14.64 -13.72
N GLN A 286 -36.71 -14.11 -13.98
CA GLN A 286 -35.82 -13.56 -12.97
C GLN A 286 -36.45 -12.40 -12.18
N ARG A 287 -37.19 -11.49 -12.83
CA ARG A 287 -37.87 -10.37 -12.13
C ARG A 287 -38.82 -10.87 -11.04
N THR A 288 -39.66 -11.85 -11.36
CA THR A 288 -40.62 -12.45 -10.41
C THR A 288 -39.93 -13.21 -9.30
N LEU A 289 -38.87 -13.97 -9.61
CA LEU A 289 -38.10 -14.71 -8.61
C LEU A 289 -37.40 -13.76 -7.62
N ARG A 290 -36.82 -12.65 -8.10
CA ARG A 290 -36.27 -11.61 -7.22
C ARG A 290 -37.31 -11.03 -6.29
N ALA A 291 -38.49 -10.67 -6.81
CA ALA A 291 -39.56 -10.12 -5.99
C ALA A 291 -40.01 -11.10 -4.89
N LYS A 292 -40.13 -12.39 -5.21
CA LYS A 292 -40.43 -13.45 -4.24
C LYS A 292 -39.33 -13.58 -3.17
N ALA A 293 -38.06 -13.57 -3.59
CA ALA A 293 -36.92 -13.64 -2.68
C ALA A 293 -36.90 -12.42 -1.74
N THR A 294 -37.02 -11.20 -2.27
CA THR A 294 -37.09 -9.96 -1.48
C THR A 294 -38.24 -10.00 -0.47
N ALA A 295 -39.45 -10.38 -0.89
CA ALA A 295 -40.60 -10.45 0.02
C ALA A 295 -40.35 -11.42 1.18
N LYS A 296 -39.77 -12.59 0.88
CA LYS A 296 -39.42 -13.58 1.90
C LYS A 296 -38.33 -13.09 2.84
N MET A 297 -37.28 -12.45 2.31
CA MET A 297 -36.19 -11.89 3.11
C MET A 297 -36.67 -10.77 4.03
N ASN A 298 -37.57 -9.90 3.54
CA ASN A 298 -38.17 -8.83 4.34
C ASN A 298 -39.05 -9.38 5.45
N ALA A 299 -39.77 -10.48 5.21
CA ALA A 299 -40.59 -11.13 6.24
C ALA A 299 -39.74 -11.75 7.37
N LEU A 300 -38.47 -12.10 7.11
CA LEU A 300 -37.58 -12.72 8.10
C LEU A 300 -36.99 -11.74 9.11
N THR A 301 -36.66 -10.51 8.69
CA THR A 301 -35.95 -9.53 9.54
C THR A 301 -36.74 -8.22 9.75
N GLY A 302 -37.78 -7.97 8.96
CA GLY A 302 -38.45 -6.66 8.92
C GLY A 302 -37.64 -5.56 8.23
N ILE A 303 -36.41 -5.84 7.79
CA ILE A 303 -35.58 -4.91 7.01
C ILE A 303 -36.15 -4.84 5.59
N THR A 304 -36.60 -3.67 5.18
CA THR A 304 -37.19 -3.45 3.86
C THR A 304 -36.26 -2.75 2.87
N ASP A 305 -35.20 -2.10 3.36
CA ASP A 305 -34.23 -1.41 2.50
C ASP A 305 -33.16 -2.40 2.00
N ARG A 306 -33.26 -2.77 0.72
CA ARG A 306 -32.20 -3.45 -0.08
C ARG A 306 -31.70 -4.80 0.46
N SER A 307 -32.58 -5.77 0.56
CA SER A 307 -32.25 -7.15 0.99
C SER A 307 -31.39 -7.95 0.01
N LEU A 308 -31.20 -7.47 -1.23
CA LEU A 308 -30.47 -8.17 -2.30
C LEU A 308 -29.44 -7.28 -2.99
N VAL A 309 -28.39 -7.92 -3.48
CA VAL A 309 -27.41 -7.37 -4.43
C VAL A 309 -27.54 -8.11 -5.75
N VAL A 310 -27.49 -7.38 -6.86
CA VAL A 310 -27.51 -7.93 -8.22
C VAL A 310 -26.23 -7.55 -8.95
N ASN A 311 -25.58 -8.54 -9.54
CA ASN A 311 -24.54 -8.34 -10.55
C ASN A 311 -25.05 -8.87 -11.89
N LEU A 312 -24.96 -8.06 -12.94
CA LEU A 312 -25.36 -8.44 -14.29
C LEU A 312 -24.12 -8.86 -15.08
N ARG A 313 -24.17 -9.97 -15.82
CA ARG A 313 -23.19 -10.35 -16.83
C ARG A 313 -23.79 -10.06 -18.21
N PRO A 314 -23.21 -9.13 -19.00
CA PRO A 314 -23.65 -8.91 -20.37
C PRO A 314 -23.49 -10.17 -21.21
N ASP A 315 -24.36 -10.30 -22.21
CA ASP A 315 -24.34 -11.38 -23.18
C ASP A 315 -23.53 -10.88 -24.38
N CYS A 316 -22.22 -11.11 -24.33
CA CYS A 316 -21.32 -10.69 -25.37
C CYS A 316 -20.08 -11.60 -25.49
N ASP A 317 -19.54 -11.68 -26.70
CA ASP A 317 -18.25 -12.31 -27.01
C ASP A 317 -17.40 -11.27 -27.75
N ILE A 318 -16.31 -10.84 -27.11
CA ILE A 318 -15.48 -9.73 -27.58
C ILE A 318 -14.04 -10.20 -27.69
N VAL A 319 -13.47 -9.99 -28.88
CA VAL A 319 -12.04 -10.17 -29.17
C VAL A 319 -11.46 -8.81 -29.55
N LEU A 320 -10.51 -8.32 -28.75
CA LEU A 320 -9.77 -7.09 -29.06
C LEU A 320 -8.47 -7.43 -29.80
N PRO A 321 -8.06 -6.59 -30.78
CA PRO A 321 -6.81 -6.80 -31.49
C PRO A 321 -5.58 -6.50 -30.63
N ASP A 322 -4.46 -7.19 -30.90
CA ASP A 322 -3.17 -7.00 -30.23
C ASP A 322 -2.63 -5.55 -30.35
N THR A 323 -3.13 -4.76 -31.29
CA THR A 323 -2.80 -3.33 -31.41
C THR A 323 -3.27 -2.53 -30.18
N VAL A 324 -4.42 -2.87 -29.60
CA VAL A 324 -4.99 -2.19 -28.42
C VAL A 324 -4.15 -2.46 -27.18
N THR A 325 -3.74 -3.72 -26.98
CA THR A 325 -2.91 -4.10 -25.84
C THR A 325 -1.49 -3.56 -25.95
N ARG A 326 -0.89 -3.55 -27.14
CA ARG A 326 0.42 -2.89 -27.37
C ARG A 326 0.40 -1.40 -27.09
N GLU A 327 -0.67 -0.69 -27.43
CA GLU A 327 -0.81 0.73 -27.07
C GLU A 327 -0.96 0.91 -25.55
N ALA A 328 -1.67 0.00 -24.86
CA ALA A 328 -1.74 -0.02 -23.41
C ALA A 328 -0.38 -0.33 -22.73
N GLU A 329 0.44 -1.22 -23.31
CA GLU A 329 1.82 -1.50 -22.87
C GLU A 329 2.69 -0.25 -23.02
N HIS A 330 2.58 0.46 -24.15
CA HIS A 330 3.27 1.74 -24.37
C HIS A 330 2.83 2.80 -23.34
N ALA A 331 1.53 2.91 -23.07
CA ALA A 331 1.02 3.81 -22.04
C ALA A 331 1.61 3.49 -20.64
N LEU A 332 1.72 2.21 -20.28
CA LEU A 332 2.35 1.78 -19.02
C LEU A 332 3.84 2.14 -18.96
N GLN A 333 4.57 2.04 -20.07
CA GLN A 333 5.97 2.46 -20.13
C GLN A 333 6.11 3.97 -19.86
N VAL A 334 5.25 4.78 -20.46
CA VAL A 334 5.23 6.24 -20.24
C VAL A 334 4.82 6.56 -18.81
N ILE A 335 3.75 5.95 -18.28
CA ILE A 335 3.31 6.12 -16.88
C ILE A 335 4.43 5.75 -15.90
N THR A 336 5.21 4.71 -16.20
CA THR A 336 6.36 4.30 -15.38
C THR A 336 7.44 5.38 -15.31
N ARG A 337 7.66 6.13 -16.37
CA ARG A 337 8.62 7.24 -16.40
C ARG A 337 8.07 8.51 -15.75
N LEU A 338 6.77 8.76 -15.90
CA LEU A 338 6.09 9.96 -15.41
C LEU A 338 5.66 9.89 -13.94
N THR A 339 5.84 8.74 -13.28
CA THR A 339 5.43 8.59 -11.89
C THR A 339 6.15 9.61 -10.99
N PRO A 340 5.42 10.31 -10.10
CA PRO A 340 6.05 11.18 -9.12
C PRO A 340 6.79 10.39 -8.01
N PHE A 341 6.69 9.06 -8.01
CA PHE A 341 7.24 8.19 -6.96
C PHE A 341 8.04 7.02 -7.55
N PRO A 342 9.16 7.28 -8.26
CA PRO A 342 9.92 6.25 -8.98
C PRO A 342 10.53 5.17 -8.08
N ASN A 343 10.74 5.47 -6.79
CA ASN A 343 11.26 4.55 -5.80
C ASN A 343 10.35 4.47 -4.56
N GLY A 344 9.04 4.56 -4.76
CA GLY A 344 8.05 4.51 -3.68
C GLY A 344 7.71 5.88 -3.09
N SER A 345 6.65 5.91 -2.26
CA SER A 345 6.15 7.16 -1.67
C SER A 345 7.07 7.69 -0.56
N ALA A 346 7.06 9.01 -0.34
CA ALA A 346 7.80 9.63 0.75
C ALA A 346 7.45 9.07 2.14
N ALA A 347 6.19 8.66 2.36
CA ALA A 347 5.75 8.05 3.62
C ALA A 347 6.42 6.69 3.87
N TRP A 348 6.61 5.88 2.82
CA TRP A 348 7.28 4.58 2.92
C TRP A 348 8.80 4.73 3.06
N GLN A 349 9.39 5.74 2.42
CA GLN A 349 10.81 6.08 2.62
C GLN A 349 11.09 6.51 4.06
N ASP A 350 10.29 7.44 4.62
CA ASP A 350 10.37 7.83 6.03
C ASP A 350 10.19 6.61 6.96
N TYR A 351 9.22 5.73 6.66
CA TYR A 351 8.98 4.54 7.46
C TYR A 351 10.17 3.56 7.47
N ARG A 352 10.81 3.32 6.31
CA ARG A 352 12.02 2.49 6.25
C ARG A 352 13.20 3.13 6.95
N THR A 353 13.39 4.44 6.83
CA THR A 353 14.43 5.17 7.58
C THR A 353 14.26 4.94 9.08
N ARG A 354 13.04 5.15 9.61
CA ARG A 354 12.73 4.87 11.03
C ARG A 354 12.93 3.41 11.42
N PHE A 355 12.60 2.48 10.53
CA PHE A 355 12.85 1.05 10.76
C PHE A 355 14.34 0.76 10.92
N LEU A 356 15.16 1.23 9.98
CA LEU A 356 16.61 1.04 10.01
C LEU A 356 17.26 1.76 11.20
N GLU A 357 16.75 2.93 11.59
CA GLU A 357 17.24 3.68 12.75
C GLU A 357 16.99 2.95 14.08
N ARG A 358 15.85 2.28 14.20
CA ARG A 358 15.44 1.61 15.45
C ARG A 358 15.92 0.16 15.53
N TYR A 359 15.78 -0.60 14.46
CA TYR A 359 16.01 -2.05 14.45
C TYR A 359 17.25 -2.48 13.69
N SER A 360 17.90 -1.56 12.97
CA SER A 360 18.99 -1.84 12.02
C SER A 360 18.57 -2.73 10.85
N MET A 361 19.53 -2.95 9.95
CA MET A 361 19.37 -3.78 8.76
C MET A 361 19.39 -5.26 9.14
N GLY A 362 18.56 -6.06 8.47
CA GLY A 362 18.56 -7.52 8.64
C GLY A 362 17.90 -8.04 9.91
N ALA A 363 17.39 -7.18 10.80
CA ALA A 363 16.59 -7.59 11.95
C ALA A 363 15.16 -7.93 11.50
N ILE A 364 14.63 -9.06 11.98
CA ILE A 364 13.21 -9.40 11.77
C ILE A 364 12.43 -8.89 12.98
N VAL A 365 11.49 -7.99 12.74
CA VAL A 365 10.60 -7.46 13.78
C VAL A 365 9.22 -8.11 13.61
N PRO A 366 8.63 -8.73 14.64
CA PRO A 366 7.27 -9.26 14.55
C PRO A 366 6.28 -8.20 14.04
N LEU A 367 5.40 -8.58 13.11
CA LEU A 367 4.52 -7.66 12.41
C LEU A 367 3.63 -6.84 13.37
N ARG A 368 3.13 -7.47 14.43
CA ARG A 368 2.36 -6.78 15.48
C ARG A 368 3.19 -5.76 16.24
N ASP A 369 4.40 -6.14 16.64
CA ASP A 369 5.27 -5.28 17.42
C ASP A 369 5.66 -4.04 16.61
N LEU A 370 5.98 -4.21 15.33
CA LEU A 370 6.31 -3.11 14.43
C LEU A 370 5.13 -2.15 14.24
N THR A 371 3.93 -2.67 13.97
CA THR A 371 2.75 -1.88 13.58
C THR A 371 1.99 -1.30 14.77
N ASP A 372 2.33 -1.70 15.99
CA ASP A 372 1.82 -1.12 17.23
C ASP A 372 2.56 0.21 17.52
N PRO A 373 1.83 1.33 17.71
CA PRO A 373 2.45 2.65 17.95
C PRO A 373 3.07 2.81 19.35
N ASP A 374 2.74 1.96 20.32
CA ASP A 374 3.28 2.04 21.68
C ASP A 374 4.58 1.24 21.80
N THR A 375 4.68 0.12 21.07
CA THR A 375 5.85 -0.78 21.15
C THR A 375 6.77 -0.63 19.97
N GLY A 376 6.25 -0.28 18.79
CA GLY A 376 7.00 -0.17 17.54
C GLY A 376 6.93 1.21 16.91
N LEU A 377 6.83 1.23 15.58
CA LEU A 377 6.76 2.47 14.81
C LEU A 377 5.31 2.93 14.57
N GLY A 378 4.34 2.07 14.83
CA GLY A 378 2.98 2.24 14.33
C GLY A 378 2.91 2.02 12.81
N PHE A 379 1.84 2.52 12.18
CA PHE A 379 1.69 2.50 10.73
C PHE A 379 2.36 3.71 10.04
N PRO A 380 2.74 3.60 8.75
CA PRO A 380 3.27 4.72 7.97
C PRO A 380 2.35 5.95 7.95
N ALA A 381 2.92 7.12 7.68
CA ALA A 381 2.15 8.36 7.58
C ALA A 381 1.02 8.25 6.53
N GLY A 382 -0.17 8.76 6.86
CA GLY A 382 -1.36 8.65 6.02
C GLY A 382 -2.17 7.35 6.17
N TYR A 383 -1.76 6.45 7.08
CA TYR A 383 -2.60 5.34 7.54
C TYR A 383 -3.58 5.79 8.62
N ARG A 384 -4.71 5.07 8.74
CA ARG A 384 -5.64 5.27 9.85
C ARG A 384 -4.96 4.90 11.17
N GLY A 385 -5.04 5.78 12.17
CA GLY A 385 -4.44 5.56 13.49
C GLY A 385 -2.92 5.72 13.54
N THR A 386 -2.28 6.24 12.48
CA THR A 386 -0.84 6.54 12.53
C THR A 386 -0.56 7.71 13.49
N VAL A 387 0.55 7.60 14.23
CA VAL A 387 1.13 8.68 15.04
C VAL A 387 2.16 9.50 14.27
N LEU A 388 2.52 9.06 13.06
CA LEU A 388 3.54 9.69 12.23
C LEU A 388 2.95 10.86 11.44
N LYS A 389 3.67 11.99 11.45
CA LYS A 389 3.28 13.18 10.69
C LYS A 389 3.52 12.95 9.20
N ARG A 390 2.65 13.52 8.36
CA ARG A 390 2.86 13.51 6.90
C ARG A 390 4.09 14.35 6.55
N PRO A 391 5.01 13.83 5.73
CA PRO A 391 6.09 14.63 5.18
C PRO A 391 5.53 15.82 4.40
N VAL A 392 6.09 17.00 4.61
CA VAL A 392 5.80 18.17 3.75
C VAL A 392 6.61 18.00 2.48
N LEU A 393 5.93 17.90 1.34
CA LEU A 393 6.57 17.83 0.04
C LEU A 393 6.72 19.25 -0.52
N ALA A 394 7.94 19.64 -0.86
CA ALA A 394 8.21 20.85 -1.62
C ALA A 394 7.77 20.67 -3.08
N THR A 395 7.53 21.79 -3.77
CA THR A 395 7.33 21.80 -5.23
C THR A 395 8.55 21.18 -5.92
N THR A 396 8.31 20.28 -6.86
CA THR A 396 9.36 19.59 -7.61
C THR A 396 9.58 20.24 -8.98
N LEU A 397 10.72 19.97 -9.64
CA LEU A 397 10.96 20.38 -11.04
C LEU A 397 9.86 19.86 -11.98
N ARG A 398 9.34 18.66 -11.70
CA ARG A 398 8.16 18.11 -12.39
C ARG A 398 6.92 18.99 -12.23
N ASP A 399 6.65 19.52 -11.03
CA ASP A 399 5.51 20.42 -10.80
C ASP A 399 5.68 21.74 -11.53
N GLU A 400 6.90 22.29 -11.58
CA GLU A 400 7.21 23.49 -12.36
C GLU A 400 6.95 23.26 -13.85
N HIS A 401 7.42 22.15 -14.42
CA HIS A 401 7.17 21.82 -15.82
C HIS A 401 5.68 21.57 -16.11
N LEU A 402 4.94 20.89 -15.23
CA LEU A 402 3.48 20.71 -15.38
C LEU A 402 2.72 22.04 -15.37
N LEU A 403 3.14 22.99 -14.54
CA LEU A 403 2.58 24.35 -14.51
C LEU A 403 2.86 25.08 -15.82
N THR A 404 4.07 24.99 -16.36
CA THR A 404 4.45 25.55 -17.66
C THR A 404 3.59 24.96 -18.78
N LEU A 405 3.52 23.62 -18.90
CA LEU A 405 2.69 22.95 -19.91
C LEU A 405 1.22 23.40 -19.87
N ALA A 406 0.63 23.46 -18.66
CA ALA A 406 -0.75 23.89 -18.51
C ALA A 406 -0.95 25.37 -18.86
N GLN A 407 -0.01 26.23 -18.47
CA GLN A 407 -0.07 27.67 -18.72
C GLN A 407 0.14 27.99 -20.21
N ASP A 408 1.11 27.37 -20.86
CA ASP A 408 1.38 27.56 -22.29
C ASP A 408 0.20 27.10 -23.14
N ALA A 409 -0.38 25.94 -22.82
CA ALA A 409 -1.58 25.46 -23.49
C ALA A 409 -2.74 26.47 -23.34
N ALA A 410 -2.93 27.04 -22.15
CA ALA A 410 -3.96 28.04 -21.90
C ALA A 410 -3.72 29.36 -22.66
N LEU A 411 -2.46 29.84 -22.73
CA LEU A 411 -2.11 31.09 -23.41
C LEU A 411 -2.23 30.99 -24.94
N ASN A 412 -2.04 29.79 -25.50
CA ASN A 412 -2.11 29.52 -26.92
C ASN A 412 -3.46 28.96 -27.40
N ASP A 413 -4.49 28.93 -26.53
CA ASP A 413 -5.81 28.33 -26.79
C ASP A 413 -5.73 26.88 -27.29
N GLN A 414 -4.75 26.13 -26.78
CA GLN A 414 -4.53 24.72 -27.08
C GLN A 414 -5.26 23.83 -26.07
N ARG A 415 -6.18 23.02 -26.58
CA ARG A 415 -6.93 22.05 -25.75
C ARG A 415 -6.20 20.73 -25.52
N THR A 416 -5.16 20.46 -26.30
CA THR A 416 -4.42 19.19 -26.29
C THR A 416 -2.93 19.49 -26.26
N VAL A 417 -2.21 18.70 -25.47
CA VAL A 417 -0.75 18.64 -25.40
C VAL A 417 -0.34 17.20 -25.69
N ASP A 418 0.37 17.02 -26.81
CA ASP A 418 1.03 15.76 -27.14
C ASP A 418 2.43 15.77 -26.49
N LEU A 419 2.65 14.88 -25.51
CA LEU A 419 3.93 14.82 -24.81
C LEU A 419 5.01 14.31 -25.77
N THR A 420 6.07 15.11 -25.92
CA THR A 420 7.30 14.73 -26.61
C THR A 420 8.21 13.92 -25.68
N GLU A 421 9.23 13.30 -26.24
CA GLU A 421 10.24 12.60 -25.44
C GLU A 421 10.97 13.55 -24.48
N ALA A 422 11.19 14.81 -24.88
CA ALA A 422 11.79 15.84 -24.04
C ALA A 422 10.87 16.19 -22.85
N ASP A 423 9.56 16.34 -23.08
CA ASP A 423 8.60 16.59 -21.99
C ASP A 423 8.58 15.40 -21.00
N ILE A 424 8.68 14.17 -21.50
CA ILE A 424 8.73 12.98 -20.63
C ILE A 424 10.02 12.95 -19.80
N GLU A 425 11.16 13.37 -20.36
CA GLU A 425 12.42 13.51 -19.62
C GLU A 425 12.34 14.60 -18.55
N ASP A 426 11.81 15.78 -18.87
CA ASP A 426 11.64 16.89 -17.93
C ASP A 426 10.65 16.59 -16.80
N LEU A 427 9.61 15.79 -17.09
CA LEU A 427 8.64 15.33 -16.10
C LEU A 427 9.17 14.19 -15.22
N ALA A 428 10.26 13.52 -15.59
CA ALA A 428 10.79 12.37 -14.88
C ALA A 428 11.62 12.79 -13.65
N LEU A 429 11.26 12.30 -12.46
CA LEU A 429 12.01 12.53 -11.22
C LEU A 429 13.15 11.51 -10.98
N GLY A 430 13.56 10.81 -12.04
CA GLY A 430 14.56 9.74 -12.00
C GLY A 430 14.01 8.42 -12.56
N ARG A 431 14.91 7.49 -12.88
CA ARG A 431 14.55 6.17 -13.40
C ARG A 431 14.20 5.21 -12.25
N PRO A 432 13.04 4.54 -12.27
CA PRO A 432 12.73 3.50 -11.31
C PRO A 432 13.77 2.39 -11.27
N THR A 433 14.17 1.96 -10.07
CA THR A 433 15.06 0.79 -9.91
C THR A 433 14.30 -0.52 -10.12
N GLN A 434 13.06 -0.58 -9.64
CA GLN A 434 12.16 -1.73 -9.76
C GLN A 434 10.74 -1.25 -10.03
N VAL A 435 10.01 -1.94 -10.90
CA VAL A 435 8.57 -1.72 -11.13
C VAL A 435 7.75 -2.85 -10.50
N PRO A 436 6.44 -2.66 -10.22
CA PRO A 436 5.56 -3.74 -9.79
C PRO A 436 5.65 -4.98 -10.70
N ALA A 437 5.66 -6.18 -10.12
CA ALA A 437 5.76 -7.42 -10.90
C ALA A 437 4.55 -7.63 -11.82
N HIS A 438 3.40 -7.08 -11.43
CA HIS A 438 2.17 -7.14 -12.21
C HIS A 438 1.25 -5.94 -11.89
N VAL A 439 0.45 -5.51 -12.85
CA VAL A 439 -0.52 -4.42 -12.71
C VAL A 439 -1.78 -4.72 -13.51
N ALA A 440 -2.88 -4.01 -13.25
CA ALA A 440 -4.05 -4.03 -14.11
C ALA A 440 -4.39 -2.60 -14.55
N LEU A 441 -4.36 -2.35 -15.86
CA LEU A 441 -4.71 -1.05 -16.46
C LEU A 441 -6.17 -1.08 -16.92
N SER A 442 -6.92 -0.06 -16.52
CA SER A 442 -8.30 0.16 -16.97
C SER A 442 -8.37 1.35 -17.92
N PHE A 443 -8.95 1.16 -19.10
CA PHE A 443 -9.08 2.19 -20.13
C PHE A 443 -10.38 2.05 -20.93
N THR A 444 -10.78 3.10 -21.62
CA THR A 444 -11.87 3.07 -22.62
C THR A 444 -11.24 3.11 -24.01
N VAL A 445 -11.73 2.29 -24.94
CA VAL A 445 -11.34 2.32 -26.35
C VAL A 445 -12.33 3.21 -27.11
N LEU A 446 -11.82 4.23 -27.78
CA LEU A 446 -12.62 5.15 -28.59
C LEU A 446 -12.32 4.93 -30.07
N ALA A 447 -13.35 4.56 -30.83
CA ALA A 447 -13.30 4.34 -32.28
C ALA A 447 -14.72 4.39 -32.87
N ARG A 448 -14.85 4.88 -34.10
CA ARG A 448 -16.14 5.03 -34.78
C ARG A 448 -16.71 3.71 -35.29
N SER A 449 -15.85 2.74 -35.56
CA SER A 449 -16.24 1.40 -36.02
C SER A 449 -15.25 0.35 -35.55
N LEU A 450 -15.65 -0.93 -35.63
CA LEU A 450 -14.76 -2.05 -35.34
C LEU A 450 -13.59 -2.14 -36.34
N ASN A 451 -13.81 -1.71 -37.59
CA ASN A 451 -12.77 -1.63 -38.61
C ASN A 451 -11.71 -0.60 -38.22
N ASP A 452 -12.11 0.57 -37.71
CA ASP A 452 -11.14 1.56 -37.23
C ASP A 452 -10.28 1.00 -36.09
N VAL A 453 -10.84 0.17 -35.20
CA VAL A 453 -10.05 -0.51 -34.16
C VAL A 453 -9.04 -1.48 -34.78
N ALA A 454 -9.47 -2.28 -35.76
CA ALA A 454 -8.61 -3.24 -36.46
C ALA A 454 -7.46 -2.56 -37.22
N ASP A 455 -7.76 -1.44 -37.89
CA ASP A 455 -6.81 -0.65 -38.69
C ASP A 455 -5.92 0.27 -37.83
N GLY A 456 -6.16 0.33 -36.51
CA GLY A 456 -5.40 1.13 -35.56
C GLY A 456 -5.85 2.59 -35.44
N GLY A 457 -6.98 2.98 -36.05
CA GLY A 457 -7.65 4.28 -35.92
C GLY A 457 -8.47 4.44 -34.63
N PHE A 458 -7.87 4.16 -33.47
CA PHE A 458 -8.52 4.29 -32.16
C PHE A 458 -7.74 5.21 -31.21
N ALA A 459 -8.37 5.61 -30.11
CA ALA A 459 -7.72 6.24 -28.96
C ALA A 459 -8.00 5.47 -27.66
N LEU A 460 -7.04 5.43 -26.74
CA LEU A 460 -7.22 4.86 -25.40
C LEU A 460 -7.36 5.99 -24.38
N VAL A 461 -8.42 5.98 -23.57
CA VAL A 461 -8.55 6.91 -22.44
C VAL A 461 -8.27 6.17 -21.15
N ILE A 462 -7.17 6.52 -20.46
CA ILE A 462 -6.83 5.90 -19.17
C ILE A 462 -7.90 6.25 -18.12
N LYS A 463 -8.46 5.23 -17.49
CA LYS A 463 -9.48 5.36 -16.43
C LYS A 463 -8.94 5.06 -15.05
N GLY A 464 -8.05 4.08 -14.94
CA GLY A 464 -7.48 3.68 -13.67
C GLY A 464 -6.32 2.72 -13.84
N LEU A 465 -5.54 2.57 -12.78
CA LEU A 465 -4.42 1.65 -12.70
C LEU A 465 -4.41 1.02 -11.32
N SER A 466 -4.37 -0.30 -11.28
CA SER A 466 -4.27 -1.10 -10.07
C SER A 466 -2.87 -1.70 -9.98
N LEU A 467 -2.21 -1.52 -8.84
CA LEU A 467 -0.84 -2.02 -8.61
C LEU A 467 -0.78 -3.54 -8.34
N SER A 468 -1.89 -4.26 -8.55
CA SER A 468 -2.02 -5.70 -8.47
C SER A 468 -3.13 -6.14 -9.42
N VAL A 469 -2.99 -7.33 -10.01
CA VAL A 469 -4.09 -7.96 -10.74
C VAL A 469 -5.18 -8.43 -9.78
N GLY A 470 -6.38 -8.72 -10.29
CA GLY A 470 -7.47 -9.25 -9.49
C GLY A 470 -8.26 -8.21 -8.67
N ILE A 471 -7.74 -7.01 -8.43
CA ILE A 471 -8.42 -5.96 -7.64
C ILE A 471 -9.81 -5.63 -8.21
N THR A 472 -9.91 -5.36 -9.51
CA THR A 472 -11.17 -4.95 -10.16
C THR A 472 -11.96 -6.12 -10.75
N THR A 473 -11.34 -7.29 -10.90
CA THR A 473 -11.90 -8.46 -11.59
C THR A 473 -12.31 -9.58 -10.63
N GLY A 474 -11.62 -9.72 -9.49
CA GLY A 474 -11.69 -10.88 -8.59
C GLY A 474 -13.10 -11.20 -8.10
N ARG A 475 -13.89 -10.18 -7.68
CA ARG A 475 -15.26 -10.38 -7.20
C ARG A 475 -16.23 -10.95 -8.24
N PHE A 476 -15.86 -10.94 -9.52
CA PHE A 476 -16.72 -11.35 -10.62
C PHE A 476 -16.32 -12.69 -11.22
N LEU A 477 -15.20 -13.27 -10.80
CA LEU A 477 -14.67 -14.50 -11.39
C LEU A 477 -15.67 -15.66 -11.29
N THR A 478 -16.35 -15.80 -10.15
CA THR A 478 -17.34 -16.86 -9.94
C THR A 478 -18.62 -16.69 -10.76
N MET A 479 -18.79 -15.57 -11.48
CA MET A 479 -19.91 -15.35 -12.40
C MET A 479 -19.55 -15.75 -13.85
N LEU A 480 -18.29 -16.07 -14.13
CA LEU A 480 -17.83 -16.44 -15.45
C LEU A 480 -18.24 -17.88 -15.78
N GLU A 481 -18.28 -18.19 -17.08
CA GLU A 481 -18.36 -19.58 -17.52
C GLU A 481 -17.10 -20.34 -17.10
N ALA A 482 -17.20 -21.65 -16.88
CA ALA A 482 -16.11 -22.47 -16.34
C ALA A 482 -14.80 -22.31 -17.13
N ALA A 483 -14.87 -22.31 -18.47
CA ALA A 483 -13.69 -22.15 -19.31
C ALA A 483 -12.97 -20.79 -19.13
N ASP A 484 -13.71 -19.69 -18.93
CA ASP A 484 -13.12 -18.37 -18.68
C ASP A 484 -12.63 -18.25 -17.24
N PHE A 485 -13.34 -18.84 -16.27
CA PHE A 485 -12.88 -18.92 -14.90
C PHE A 485 -11.54 -19.66 -14.79
N ASP A 486 -11.45 -20.87 -15.34
CA ASP A 486 -10.24 -21.71 -15.27
C ASP A 486 -9.05 -21.02 -15.93
N ARG A 487 -9.26 -20.41 -17.10
CA ARG A 487 -8.26 -19.64 -17.83
C ARG A 487 -7.70 -18.48 -17.00
N MET A 488 -8.58 -17.67 -16.41
CA MET A 488 -8.18 -16.52 -15.60
C MET A 488 -7.56 -16.94 -14.26
N ALA A 489 -8.09 -17.99 -13.63
CA ALA A 489 -7.54 -18.54 -12.38
C ALA A 489 -6.12 -19.07 -12.59
N ALA A 490 -5.87 -19.80 -13.69
CA ALA A 490 -4.54 -20.26 -14.06
C ALA A 490 -3.58 -19.07 -14.27
N ALA A 491 -4.00 -18.04 -15.02
CA ALA A 491 -3.20 -16.83 -15.23
C ALA A 491 -2.84 -16.10 -13.93
N TYR A 492 -3.75 -16.05 -12.96
CA TYR A 492 -3.51 -15.41 -11.67
C TYR A 492 -2.65 -16.28 -10.74
N SER A 493 -2.80 -17.60 -10.75
CA SER A 493 -1.96 -18.49 -9.93
C SER A 493 -0.47 -18.50 -10.35
N GLY A 494 -0.18 -18.17 -11.61
CA GLY A 494 1.17 -18.16 -12.19
C GLY A 494 1.86 -16.79 -12.18
N LEU A 495 1.38 -15.82 -11.41
CA LEU A 495 1.95 -14.48 -11.37
C LEU A 495 3.39 -14.47 -10.83
N PRO A 496 4.28 -13.62 -11.37
CA PRO A 496 5.60 -13.44 -10.79
C PRO A 496 5.55 -12.55 -9.55
N THR A 497 6.55 -12.73 -8.68
CA THR A 497 6.81 -11.90 -7.51
C THR A 497 7.86 -10.82 -7.79
N LEU A 498 7.90 -9.79 -6.95
CA LEU A 498 8.97 -8.77 -6.97
C LEU A 498 10.30 -9.31 -6.45
N THR A 499 10.25 -10.29 -5.56
CA THR A 499 11.40 -10.89 -4.89
C THR A 499 11.59 -12.32 -5.35
N ALA A 500 12.82 -12.66 -5.75
CA ALA A 500 13.15 -13.99 -6.25
C ALA A 500 12.87 -15.05 -5.17
N GLY A 501 12.07 -16.06 -5.54
CA GLY A 501 11.70 -17.14 -4.64
C GLY A 501 10.76 -16.75 -3.51
N ALA A 502 10.03 -15.63 -3.60
CA ALA A 502 8.97 -15.28 -2.65
C ALA A 502 7.67 -16.03 -2.96
N ASP A 503 6.83 -16.22 -1.94
CA ASP A 503 5.52 -16.83 -2.08
C ASP A 503 4.43 -15.75 -2.22
N LEU A 504 3.51 -15.96 -3.15
CA LEU A 504 2.31 -15.13 -3.26
C LEU A 504 1.30 -15.48 -2.17
N GLY A 505 0.63 -14.45 -1.65
CA GLY A 505 -0.46 -14.59 -0.70
C GLY A 505 -1.69 -13.77 -1.09
N GLN A 506 -2.86 -14.18 -0.60
CA GLN A 506 -4.10 -13.44 -0.70
C GLN A 506 -4.57 -13.01 0.69
N VAL A 507 -4.87 -11.73 0.85
CA VAL A 507 -5.44 -11.20 2.09
C VAL A 507 -6.96 -11.35 2.06
N SER A 508 -7.50 -12.01 3.08
CA SER A 508 -8.92 -12.11 3.35
C SER A 508 -9.26 -11.33 4.61
N SER A 509 -10.10 -10.29 4.46
CA SER A 509 -10.48 -9.43 5.57
C SER A 509 -11.81 -8.74 5.29
N PRO A 510 -12.75 -8.73 6.25
CA PRO A 510 -13.98 -7.97 6.11
C PRO A 510 -13.67 -6.47 6.11
N PRO A 511 -14.30 -5.68 5.22
CA PRO A 511 -14.24 -4.22 5.27
C PRO A 511 -14.79 -3.65 6.59
N LEU A 512 -14.38 -2.43 6.91
CA LEU A 512 -14.80 -1.69 8.11
C LEU A 512 -16.26 -1.23 8.06
N ARG A 513 -16.92 -1.33 6.91
CA ARG A 513 -18.35 -1.05 6.75
C ARG A 513 -19.04 -2.31 6.26
N VAL A 514 -20.10 -2.73 6.95
CA VAL A 514 -20.84 -3.97 6.64
C VAL A 514 -21.31 -3.98 5.20
N ARG A 515 -21.93 -2.89 4.72
CA ARG A 515 -22.37 -2.74 3.33
C ARG A 515 -21.27 -2.92 2.28
N THR A 516 -20.02 -2.60 2.61
CA THR A 516 -18.88 -2.76 1.70
C THR A 516 -18.48 -4.23 1.51
N ARG A 517 -18.94 -5.15 2.37
CA ARG A 517 -18.74 -6.60 2.16
C ARG A 517 -19.33 -7.08 0.83
N ASN A 518 -20.40 -6.43 0.33
CA ASN A 518 -20.99 -6.69 -1.00
C ASN A 518 -20.02 -6.54 -2.18
N VAL A 519 -18.91 -5.82 -2.00
CA VAL A 519 -17.87 -5.62 -3.02
C VAL A 519 -16.49 -6.16 -2.59
N GLY A 520 -16.40 -6.77 -1.40
CA GLY A 520 -15.15 -7.27 -0.82
C GLY A 520 -14.91 -8.77 -0.98
N ARG A 521 -15.92 -9.54 -1.39
CA ARG A 521 -15.82 -10.99 -1.55
C ARG A 521 -15.14 -11.37 -2.87
N ALA A 522 -14.17 -12.27 -2.82
CA ALA A 522 -13.48 -12.80 -4.00
C ALA A 522 -12.93 -14.20 -3.68
N PRO A 523 -12.98 -15.17 -4.61
CA PRO A 523 -12.47 -16.52 -4.37
C PRO A 523 -10.98 -16.52 -4.01
N ALA A 524 -10.54 -17.51 -3.23
CA ALA A 524 -9.12 -17.75 -2.97
C ALA A 524 -8.46 -18.38 -4.19
N LEU A 525 -7.49 -17.69 -4.79
CA LEU A 525 -6.72 -18.20 -5.94
C LEU A 525 -5.22 -18.37 -5.66
N MET A 526 -4.72 -17.72 -4.60
CA MET A 526 -3.32 -17.84 -4.20
C MET A 526 -3.14 -19.04 -3.25
N PRO A 527 -1.96 -19.70 -3.28
CA PRO A 527 -1.70 -20.84 -2.41
C PRO A 527 -1.71 -20.47 -0.92
N ASN A 528 -1.34 -19.23 -0.60
CA ASN A 528 -1.35 -18.74 0.77
C ASN A 528 -2.50 -17.76 1.02
N VAL A 529 -3.22 -17.93 2.13
CA VAL A 529 -4.30 -17.03 2.54
C VAL A 529 -4.02 -16.48 3.93
N LEU A 530 -3.91 -15.15 4.02
CA LEU A 530 -3.79 -14.41 5.27
C LEU A 530 -5.17 -13.90 5.70
N SER A 531 -5.69 -14.42 6.82
CA SER A 531 -6.94 -13.95 7.41
C SER A 531 -6.69 -12.82 8.40
N VAL A 532 -7.43 -11.70 8.27
CA VAL A 532 -7.37 -10.59 9.22
C VAL A 532 -8.78 -10.22 9.67
N GLY A 533 -9.10 -10.53 10.93
CA GLY A 533 -10.35 -10.08 11.55
C GLY A 533 -11.61 -10.83 11.14
N GLU A 534 -11.47 -12.08 10.70
CA GLU A 534 -12.55 -13.03 10.40
C GLU A 534 -12.19 -14.44 10.90
N CYS A 535 -13.20 -15.32 11.00
CA CYS A 535 -12.99 -16.75 11.18
C CYS A 535 -12.82 -17.38 9.79
N ASN A 536 -11.61 -17.84 9.45
CA ASN A 536 -11.33 -18.47 8.18
C ASN A 536 -10.48 -19.73 8.40
N PRO A 537 -11.08 -20.93 8.40
CA PRO A 537 -10.36 -22.17 8.65
C PRO A 537 -9.38 -22.55 7.53
N ASP A 538 -9.57 -22.00 6.32
CA ASP A 538 -8.71 -22.26 5.16
C ASP A 538 -7.51 -21.31 5.10
N ALA A 539 -7.37 -20.40 6.07
CA ALA A 539 -6.22 -19.50 6.14
C ALA A 539 -4.93 -20.28 6.45
N THR A 540 -3.92 -20.10 5.62
CA THR A 540 -2.61 -20.78 5.77
C THR A 540 -1.57 -19.89 6.46
N LEU A 541 -1.82 -18.58 6.56
CA LEU A 541 -0.93 -17.62 7.20
C LEU A 541 -1.61 -16.97 8.41
N ASP A 542 -0.84 -16.86 9.50
CA ASP A 542 -1.22 -16.15 10.72
C ASP A 542 -0.38 -14.88 10.87
N VAL A 543 -1.03 -13.77 11.22
CA VAL A 543 -0.39 -12.48 11.52
C VAL A 543 0.69 -12.63 12.60
N ASP A 544 0.50 -13.53 13.58
CA ASP A 544 1.43 -13.75 14.69
C ASP A 544 2.73 -14.42 14.24
N HIS A 545 2.71 -15.09 13.09
CA HIS A 545 3.86 -15.78 12.50
C HIS A 545 4.50 -14.98 11.36
N LEU A 546 4.17 -13.69 11.22
CA LEU A 546 4.76 -12.80 10.23
C LEU A 546 5.67 -11.77 10.89
N GLY A 547 6.77 -11.46 10.22
CA GLY A 547 7.73 -10.43 10.60
C GLY A 547 8.07 -9.52 9.43
N VAL A 548 8.70 -8.41 9.73
CA VAL A 548 9.18 -7.44 8.75
C VAL A 548 10.68 -7.27 8.91
N VAL A 549 11.39 -7.24 7.78
CA VAL A 549 12.83 -7.00 7.71
C VAL A 549 13.13 -5.95 6.66
N ALA A 550 14.18 -5.17 6.89
CA ALA A 550 14.66 -4.16 5.94
C ALA A 550 16.07 -4.48 5.44
N ASP A 551 16.30 -4.18 4.17
CA ASP A 551 17.65 -4.00 3.62
C ASP A 551 17.92 -2.52 3.31
N ALA A 552 19.04 -2.23 2.63
CA ALA A 552 19.43 -0.88 2.24
C ALA A 552 18.45 -0.19 1.27
N ARG A 553 17.50 -0.92 0.68
CA ARG A 553 16.61 -0.46 -0.40
C ARG A 553 15.12 -0.65 -0.09
N ARG A 554 14.71 -1.76 0.53
CA ARG A 554 13.30 -2.19 0.64
C ARG A 554 12.98 -2.81 2.00
N LEU A 555 11.68 -2.92 2.25
CA LEU A 555 11.09 -3.70 3.34
C LEU A 555 10.50 -5.00 2.76
N TYR A 556 10.59 -6.08 3.53
CA TYR A 556 10.05 -7.40 3.17
C TYR A 556 9.16 -7.92 4.28
N LEU A 557 8.08 -8.60 3.91
CA LEU A 557 7.30 -9.44 4.82
C LEU A 557 7.89 -10.85 4.79
N VAL A 558 8.13 -11.43 5.95
CA VAL A 558 8.69 -12.79 6.06
C VAL A 558 7.88 -13.64 7.03
N SER A 559 7.85 -14.95 6.79
CA SER A 559 7.41 -15.92 7.79
C SER A 559 8.46 -16.04 8.89
N LEU A 560 8.06 -15.92 10.15
CA LEU A 560 8.96 -16.05 11.32
C LEU A 560 9.51 -17.47 11.47
N SER A 561 8.76 -18.49 11.05
CA SER A 561 9.17 -19.89 11.20
C SER A 561 10.12 -20.37 10.10
N THR A 562 9.98 -19.84 8.88
CA THR A 562 10.74 -20.32 7.71
C THR A 562 11.72 -19.30 7.14
N GLY A 563 11.57 -18.02 7.49
CA GLY A 563 12.28 -16.90 6.86
C GLY A 563 11.86 -16.62 5.41
N GLN A 564 10.84 -17.33 4.90
CA GLN A 564 10.35 -17.20 3.54
C GLN A 564 9.70 -15.83 3.32
N VAL A 565 10.03 -15.16 2.21
CA VAL A 565 9.43 -13.87 1.85
C VAL A 565 8.02 -14.10 1.33
N ILE A 566 7.06 -13.31 1.81
CA ILE A 566 5.65 -13.38 1.42
C ILE A 566 5.24 -12.06 0.74
N GLU A 567 4.55 -12.15 -0.41
CA GLU A 567 4.01 -10.99 -1.13
C GLU A 567 2.47 -11.07 -1.19
N PRO A 568 1.77 -10.53 -0.16
CA PRO A 568 0.32 -10.66 -0.07
C PRO A 568 -0.39 -9.56 -0.86
N MET A 569 -1.52 -9.91 -1.48
CA MET A 569 -2.35 -9.00 -2.27
C MET A 569 -3.84 -9.14 -1.95
N VAL A 570 -4.63 -8.14 -2.35
CA VAL A 570 -6.10 -8.17 -2.29
C VAL A 570 -6.69 -8.42 -3.68
N MET A 571 -7.74 -9.24 -3.73
CA MET A 571 -8.46 -9.63 -4.96
C MET A 571 -9.80 -8.90 -5.10
N ASN A 572 -9.93 -7.71 -4.52
CA ASN A 572 -11.15 -6.91 -4.56
C ASN A 572 -10.85 -5.41 -4.61
N ALA A 573 -11.87 -4.63 -4.97
CA ALA A 573 -11.77 -3.19 -5.18
C ALA A 573 -12.17 -2.38 -3.94
N VAL A 574 -12.04 -2.94 -2.73
CA VAL A 574 -12.29 -2.22 -1.49
C VAL A 574 -11.16 -1.21 -1.27
N GLU A 575 -11.54 0.06 -1.06
CA GLU A 575 -10.58 1.15 -0.87
C GLU A 575 -9.74 0.94 0.40
N LEU A 576 -8.43 0.76 0.23
CA LEU A 576 -7.53 0.34 1.30
C LEU A 576 -7.36 1.39 2.42
N THR A 577 -7.42 2.69 2.11
CA THR A 577 -7.13 3.78 3.06
C THR A 577 -8.18 3.89 4.15
N ASN A 578 -9.46 3.85 3.78
CA ASN A 578 -10.56 4.18 4.68
C ASN A 578 -11.52 3.03 4.92
N ALA A 579 -11.65 2.09 3.99
CA ALA A 579 -12.62 0.99 4.07
C ALA A 579 -12.03 -0.32 4.60
N THR A 580 -10.71 -0.44 4.76
CA THR A 580 -10.06 -1.64 5.33
C THR A 580 -9.33 -1.35 6.64
N HIS A 581 -9.06 -2.41 7.40
CA HIS A 581 -8.20 -2.33 8.59
C HIS A 581 -6.77 -1.91 8.16
N PRO A 582 -6.07 -1.02 8.90
CA PRO A 582 -4.76 -0.52 8.48
C PRO A 582 -3.71 -1.61 8.27
N LEU A 583 -3.80 -2.73 9.01
CA LEU A 583 -2.94 -3.90 8.80
C LEU A 583 -3.11 -4.53 7.41
N VAL A 584 -4.34 -4.59 6.88
CA VAL A 584 -4.63 -5.14 5.53
C VAL A 584 -3.94 -4.28 4.48
N ARG A 585 -4.06 -2.96 4.59
CA ARG A 585 -3.35 -2.02 3.72
C ARG A 585 -1.83 -2.20 3.85
N PHE A 586 -1.32 -2.31 5.08
CA PHE A 586 0.11 -2.39 5.36
C PHE A 586 0.73 -3.61 4.68
N VAL A 587 0.22 -4.81 4.93
CA VAL A 587 0.77 -6.04 4.33
C VAL A 587 0.61 -6.04 2.80
N SER A 588 -0.50 -5.49 2.29
CA SER A 588 -0.75 -5.39 0.85
C SER A 588 0.18 -4.41 0.15
N GLU A 589 0.67 -3.36 0.82
CA GLU A 589 1.56 -2.35 0.23
C GLU A 589 3.05 -2.63 0.50
N LEU A 590 3.39 -3.34 1.58
CA LEU A 590 4.76 -3.47 2.10
C LEU A 590 5.78 -3.95 1.06
N HIS A 591 5.50 -5.07 0.38
CA HIS A 591 6.43 -5.69 -0.58
C HIS A 591 6.75 -4.80 -1.80
N ARG A 592 5.83 -3.88 -2.15
CA ARG A 592 5.96 -2.93 -3.27
C ARG A 592 6.27 -1.50 -2.84
N SER A 593 6.37 -1.24 -1.53
CA SER A 593 6.47 0.10 -0.92
C SER A 593 7.63 0.96 -1.42
N HIS A 594 8.68 0.32 -1.94
CA HIS A 594 9.93 0.93 -2.41
C HIS A 594 10.17 0.68 -3.92
N THR A 595 9.15 0.23 -4.64
CA THR A 595 9.14 0.14 -6.11
C THR A 595 8.44 1.36 -6.70
N ALA A 596 8.49 1.55 -8.02
CA ALA A 596 7.72 2.62 -8.67
C ALA A 596 6.22 2.52 -8.36
N THR A 597 5.66 3.58 -7.76
CA THR A 597 4.21 3.67 -7.56
C THR A 597 3.58 4.15 -8.86
N LEU A 598 3.11 3.22 -9.68
CA LEU A 598 2.41 3.57 -10.92
C LEU A 598 1.02 4.13 -10.60
N ILE A 599 0.72 5.33 -11.08
CA ILE A 599 -0.57 6.00 -10.92
C ILE A 599 -1.03 6.58 -12.27
N PRO A 600 -2.34 6.77 -12.49
CA PRO A 600 -2.82 7.59 -13.59
C PRO A 600 -2.18 8.99 -13.56
N PHE A 601 -2.13 9.65 -14.72
CA PHE A 601 -1.46 10.95 -14.86
C PHE A 601 -1.96 11.97 -13.84
N ALA A 602 -1.03 12.56 -13.09
CA ALA A 602 -1.32 13.49 -12.00
C ALA A 602 -0.74 14.87 -12.29
N TRP A 603 -1.62 15.87 -12.38
CA TRP A 603 -1.28 17.27 -12.60
C TRP A 603 -0.52 17.94 -11.45
N GLY A 604 -0.27 17.25 -10.33
CA GLY A 604 0.55 17.78 -9.22
C GLY A 604 0.03 19.12 -8.72
N ALA A 605 0.94 20.08 -8.54
CA ALA A 605 0.61 21.45 -8.14
C ALA A 605 -0.39 22.15 -9.10
N ALA A 606 -0.40 21.79 -10.39
CA ALA A 606 -1.28 22.37 -11.40
C ALA A 606 -2.75 21.91 -11.29
N ALA A 607 -3.07 20.88 -10.50
CA ALA A 607 -4.42 20.28 -10.42
C ALA A 607 -5.55 21.24 -10.00
N ARG A 608 -5.22 22.43 -9.51
CA ARG A 608 -6.18 23.48 -9.09
C ARG A 608 -6.39 24.59 -10.13
N LEU A 609 -5.68 24.56 -11.27
CA LEU A 609 -5.84 25.55 -12.32
C LEU A 609 -7.27 25.54 -12.90
N PRO A 610 -7.79 26.70 -13.39
CA PRO A 610 -9.13 26.79 -13.94
C PRO A 610 -9.35 25.95 -15.20
N PHE A 611 -8.28 25.70 -15.96
CA PHE A 611 -8.26 24.89 -17.16
C PHE A 611 -7.00 24.02 -17.14
N LEU A 612 -7.13 22.77 -17.58
CA LEU A 612 -6.05 21.84 -17.82
C LEU A 612 -6.28 21.18 -19.19
N PRO A 613 -5.27 21.15 -20.08
CA PRO A 613 -5.42 20.55 -21.40
C PRO A 613 -5.56 19.02 -21.32
N GLU A 614 -6.04 18.43 -22.41
CA GLU A 614 -5.89 17.00 -22.65
C GLU A 614 -4.39 16.68 -22.82
N VAL A 615 -3.92 15.62 -22.17
CA VAL A 615 -2.53 15.16 -22.27
C VAL A 615 -2.51 13.82 -22.99
N ARG A 616 -1.77 13.76 -24.09
CA ARG A 616 -1.68 12.58 -24.95
C ARG A 616 -0.24 12.08 -25.09
N VAL A 617 -0.13 10.78 -25.36
CA VAL A 617 1.08 10.15 -25.87
C VAL A 617 0.66 9.10 -26.89
N GLY A 618 1.10 9.25 -28.15
CA GLY A 618 0.62 8.41 -29.23
C GLY A 618 -0.91 8.43 -29.36
N ARG A 619 -1.56 7.27 -29.23
CA ARG A 619 -3.01 7.14 -29.29
C ARG A 619 -3.66 7.19 -27.90
N THR A 620 -2.87 7.33 -26.85
CA THR A 620 -3.33 7.28 -25.47
C THR A 620 -3.55 8.68 -24.91
N ILE A 621 -4.78 8.94 -24.46
CA ILE A 621 -5.15 10.09 -23.64
C ILE A 621 -4.89 9.71 -22.16
N LEU A 622 -3.82 10.27 -21.62
CA LEU A 622 -3.41 10.09 -20.22
C LEU A 622 -4.31 10.85 -19.25
N SER A 623 -4.76 12.04 -19.66
CA SER A 623 -5.65 12.91 -18.88
C SER A 623 -6.55 13.70 -19.83
N PRO A 624 -7.88 13.63 -19.72
CA PRO A 624 -8.77 14.43 -20.56
C PRO A 624 -8.71 15.91 -20.15
N ALA A 625 -9.01 16.81 -21.08
CA ALA A 625 -9.13 18.24 -20.78
C ALA A 625 -10.16 18.48 -19.66
N SER A 626 -9.90 19.45 -18.80
CA SER A 626 -10.78 19.75 -17.67
C SER A 626 -10.88 21.23 -17.34
N TRP A 627 -12.05 21.62 -16.85
CA TRP A 627 -12.40 22.99 -16.50
C TRP A 627 -12.97 23.04 -15.09
N ARG A 628 -12.57 24.05 -14.31
CA ARG A 628 -13.16 24.34 -13.00
C ARG A 628 -14.17 25.46 -13.16
N VAL A 629 -15.43 25.16 -12.91
CA VAL A 629 -16.52 26.13 -12.90
C VAL A 629 -16.93 26.41 -11.47
N ARG A 630 -17.00 27.68 -11.09
CA ARG A 630 -17.50 28.13 -9.79
C ARG A 630 -18.94 28.60 -9.95
N ALA A 631 -19.75 28.45 -8.90
CA ALA A 631 -21.10 29.00 -8.90
C ALA A 631 -21.09 30.49 -9.24
N ALA A 632 -20.14 31.25 -8.65
CA ALA A 632 -19.94 32.67 -8.91
C ALA A 632 -19.63 33.04 -10.36
N ASP A 633 -19.08 32.12 -11.17
CA ASP A 633 -18.82 32.38 -12.59
C ASP A 633 -20.13 32.44 -13.42
N LEU A 634 -21.25 32.00 -12.83
CA LEU A 634 -22.58 31.85 -13.45
C LEU A 634 -23.70 32.61 -12.70
N LEU A 635 -23.35 33.55 -11.81
CA LEU A 635 -24.30 34.27 -10.93
C LEU A 635 -24.69 35.69 -11.37
N ASP A 636 -24.28 36.15 -12.57
CA ASP A 636 -24.68 37.47 -13.06
C ASP A 636 -26.20 37.54 -13.23
N GLY A 637 -26.81 38.66 -12.81
CA GLY A 637 -28.26 38.90 -12.61
C GLY A 637 -29.18 38.79 -13.84
N GLY A 638 -28.84 37.97 -14.83
CA GLY A 638 -29.65 37.56 -15.97
C GLY A 638 -30.02 36.06 -15.96
N ASN A 639 -30.34 35.51 -17.14
CA ASN A 639 -30.70 34.09 -17.31
C ASN A 639 -29.45 33.18 -17.18
N TRP A 640 -29.48 32.24 -16.24
CA TRP A 640 -28.40 31.26 -15.98
C TRP A 640 -27.94 30.51 -17.24
N ALA A 641 -28.85 30.18 -18.17
CA ALA A 641 -28.50 29.48 -19.41
C ALA A 641 -27.64 30.36 -20.34
N SER A 642 -27.88 31.67 -20.36
CA SER A 642 -27.04 32.63 -21.10
C SER A 642 -25.65 32.72 -20.47
N ALA A 643 -25.59 32.87 -19.14
CA ALA A 643 -24.32 32.93 -18.42
C ALA A 643 -23.47 31.66 -18.63
N LEU A 644 -24.10 30.48 -18.65
CA LEU A 644 -23.42 29.22 -18.98
C LEU A 644 -22.91 29.21 -20.42
N SER A 645 -23.70 29.69 -21.37
CA SER A 645 -23.34 29.75 -22.79
C SER A 645 -22.15 30.70 -23.01
N ASP A 646 -22.19 31.89 -22.40
CA ASP A 646 -21.10 32.86 -22.44
C ASP A 646 -19.83 32.32 -21.80
N TRP A 647 -19.97 31.65 -20.64
CA TRP A 647 -18.86 31.00 -19.97
C TRP A 647 -18.25 29.88 -20.83
N ARG A 648 -19.09 29.06 -21.49
CA ARG A 648 -18.66 27.98 -22.39
C ARG A 648 -17.83 28.53 -23.54
N VAL A 649 -18.30 29.60 -24.18
CA VAL A 649 -17.61 30.26 -25.29
C VAL A 649 -16.29 30.87 -24.82
N ARG A 650 -16.27 31.60 -23.70
CA ARG A 650 -15.05 32.22 -23.16
C ARG A 650 -13.97 31.23 -22.72
N ARG A 651 -14.35 29.99 -22.40
CA ARG A 651 -13.43 28.96 -21.86
C ARG A 651 -13.21 27.80 -22.84
N SER A 652 -13.72 27.89 -24.06
CA SER A 652 -13.61 26.85 -25.09
C SER A 652 -14.06 25.46 -24.62
N VAL A 653 -15.11 25.42 -23.78
CA VAL A 653 -15.63 24.16 -23.19
C VAL A 653 -16.48 23.41 -24.21
N PRO A 654 -16.27 22.10 -24.42
CA PRO A 654 -17.01 21.33 -25.42
C PRO A 654 -18.49 21.16 -25.05
N ARG A 655 -19.30 20.75 -26.05
CA ARG A 655 -20.73 20.46 -25.86
C ARG A 655 -20.96 19.39 -24.80
N THR A 656 -20.16 18.32 -24.80
CA THR A 656 -20.34 17.17 -23.91
C THR A 656 -19.25 17.10 -22.85
N VAL A 657 -19.67 17.03 -21.58
CA VAL A 657 -18.77 16.99 -20.42
C VAL A 657 -19.18 15.92 -19.42
N TYR A 658 -18.22 15.37 -18.70
CA TYR A 658 -18.46 14.61 -17.48
C TYR A 658 -18.42 15.54 -16.27
N VAL A 659 -19.45 15.47 -15.43
CA VAL A 659 -19.50 16.12 -14.12
C VAL A 659 -19.44 15.08 -13.00
N GLY A 660 -18.75 15.39 -11.91
CA GLY A 660 -18.60 14.50 -10.75
C GLY A 660 -17.17 13.94 -10.60
N ASN A 661 -17.00 13.03 -9.64
CA ASN A 661 -15.70 12.47 -9.26
C ASN A 661 -15.68 10.95 -9.46
N ASP A 662 -14.50 10.43 -9.81
CA ASP A 662 -14.19 8.99 -9.89
C ASP A 662 -15.25 8.21 -10.66
N ASP A 663 -15.82 7.16 -10.06
CA ASP A 663 -16.85 6.38 -10.71
C ASP A 663 -18.19 7.13 -10.77
N GLN A 664 -18.44 8.10 -9.88
CA GLN A 664 -19.72 8.83 -9.81
C GLN A 664 -19.79 10.01 -10.79
N ARG A 665 -19.55 9.73 -12.07
CA ARG A 665 -19.67 10.71 -13.16
C ARG A 665 -21.04 10.65 -13.82
N LEU A 666 -21.46 11.82 -14.30
CA LEU A 666 -22.63 12.01 -15.14
C LEU A 666 -22.19 12.69 -16.43
N ARG A 667 -22.51 12.10 -17.58
CA ARG A 667 -22.30 12.76 -18.88
C ARG A 667 -23.44 13.75 -19.11
N LEU A 668 -23.08 14.99 -19.36
CA LEU A 668 -24.02 16.07 -19.68
C LEU A 668 -23.73 16.57 -21.09
N ASP A 669 -24.81 16.75 -21.84
CA ASP A 669 -24.84 17.55 -23.06
C ASP A 669 -25.28 18.98 -22.70
N LEU A 670 -24.38 19.94 -22.83
CA LEU A 670 -24.58 21.34 -22.46
C LEU A 670 -25.42 22.12 -23.49
N ASP A 671 -25.92 21.50 -24.56
CA ASP A 671 -26.96 22.10 -25.41
C ASP A 671 -28.38 21.67 -24.97
N VAL A 672 -28.51 20.74 -24.01
CA VAL A 672 -29.80 20.24 -23.51
C VAL A 672 -30.22 21.00 -22.23
N PRO A 673 -31.34 21.74 -22.23
CA PRO A 673 -31.80 22.52 -21.07
C PRO A 673 -32.05 21.68 -19.80
N ALA A 674 -32.46 20.42 -19.94
CA ALA A 674 -32.61 19.50 -18.81
C ALA A 674 -31.27 19.26 -18.08
N HIS A 675 -30.17 19.14 -18.82
CA HIS A 675 -28.83 18.89 -18.29
C HIS A 675 -28.24 20.10 -17.58
N HIS A 676 -28.60 21.32 -18.02
CA HIS A 676 -28.28 22.56 -17.30
C HIS A 676 -28.75 22.53 -15.85
N GLN A 677 -29.96 22.00 -15.60
CA GLN A 677 -30.50 21.90 -14.26
C GLN A 677 -29.79 20.85 -13.41
N LEU A 678 -29.28 19.77 -14.03
CA LEU A 678 -28.43 18.78 -13.35
C LEU A 678 -27.10 19.41 -12.95
N LEU A 679 -26.45 20.17 -13.84
CA LEU A 679 -25.22 20.91 -13.53
C LEU A 679 -25.44 21.95 -12.43
N ARG A 680 -26.53 22.73 -12.52
CA ARG A 680 -26.92 23.71 -11.50
C ARG A 680 -27.16 23.06 -10.14
N ALA A 681 -27.77 21.87 -10.11
CA ALA A 681 -27.96 21.11 -8.88
C ALA A 681 -26.63 20.65 -8.26
N GLU A 682 -25.66 20.23 -9.07
CA GLU A 682 -24.32 19.89 -8.56
C GLU A 682 -23.57 21.13 -8.04
N LEU A 683 -23.66 22.28 -8.74
CA LEU A 683 -23.10 23.55 -8.27
C LEU A 683 -23.75 24.08 -6.98
N GLY A 684 -25.04 23.76 -6.77
CA GLY A 684 -25.74 24.06 -5.52
C GLY A 684 -25.26 23.23 -4.34
N ARG A 685 -24.71 22.03 -4.58
CA ARG A 685 -24.10 21.18 -3.54
C ARG A 685 -22.63 21.50 -3.32
N HIS A 686 -21.94 21.86 -4.39
CA HIS A 686 -20.50 22.12 -4.41
C HIS A 686 -20.24 23.46 -5.11
N PRO A 687 -19.77 24.50 -4.38
CA PRO A 687 -19.52 25.82 -4.96
C PRO A 687 -18.52 25.85 -6.12
N THR A 688 -17.73 24.80 -6.29
CA THR A 688 -16.82 24.59 -7.42
C THR A 688 -16.91 23.15 -7.90
N VAL A 689 -17.08 22.99 -9.21
CA VAL A 689 -17.23 21.70 -9.88
C VAL A 689 -16.16 21.58 -10.97
N THR A 690 -15.62 20.38 -11.13
CA THR A 690 -14.70 20.07 -12.24
C THR A 690 -15.47 19.36 -13.35
N LEU A 691 -15.47 19.96 -14.53
CA LEU A 691 -15.97 19.39 -15.77
C LEU A 691 -14.80 18.75 -16.50
N ARG A 692 -14.96 17.54 -17.01
CA ARG A 692 -13.97 16.87 -17.86
C ARG A 692 -14.56 16.68 -19.24
N GLU A 693 -13.75 16.76 -20.28
CA GLU A 693 -14.19 16.47 -21.64
C GLU A 693 -14.80 15.07 -21.72
N ALA A 694 -15.98 14.97 -22.33
CA ALA A 694 -16.62 13.71 -22.62
C ALA A 694 -16.62 13.46 -24.12
N PRO A 695 -16.20 12.28 -24.58
CA PRO A 695 -16.22 11.95 -26.00
C PRO A 695 -17.63 12.08 -26.60
N PRO A 696 -17.73 12.41 -27.90
CA PRO A 696 -19.00 12.33 -28.63
C PRO A 696 -19.45 10.86 -28.72
N GLU A 697 -20.74 10.64 -29.01
CA GLU A 697 -21.33 9.29 -28.99
C GLU A 697 -20.80 8.38 -30.10
N ASP A 698 -20.48 8.94 -31.27
CA ASP A 698 -19.86 8.21 -32.38
C ASP A 698 -18.48 7.64 -32.01
N ALA A 699 -17.78 8.24 -31.05
CA ALA A 699 -16.50 7.72 -30.55
C ALA A 699 -16.64 6.36 -29.84
N PHE A 700 -17.85 5.92 -29.49
CA PHE A 700 -18.12 4.59 -28.95
C PHE A 700 -18.64 3.60 -30.01
N GLY A 701 -18.66 3.99 -31.28
CA GLY A 701 -19.34 3.27 -32.37
C GLY A 701 -18.87 1.83 -32.60
N TRP A 702 -17.62 1.48 -32.25
CA TRP A 702 -17.12 0.10 -32.35
C TRP A 702 -17.90 -0.90 -31.48
N LEU A 703 -18.45 -0.45 -30.35
CA LEU A 703 -19.29 -1.25 -29.44
C LEU A 703 -20.74 -0.72 -29.35
N GLY A 704 -20.95 0.56 -29.68
CA GLY A 704 -22.22 1.28 -29.53
C GLY A 704 -22.64 1.54 -28.07
N ARG A 705 -21.74 1.32 -27.11
CA ARG A 705 -22.05 1.27 -25.67
C ARG A 705 -20.93 1.87 -24.83
N ALA A 706 -21.30 2.46 -23.69
CA ALA A 706 -20.33 2.88 -22.68
C ALA A 706 -19.62 1.65 -22.10
N HIS A 707 -18.29 1.68 -22.12
CA HIS A 707 -17.47 0.56 -21.66
C HIS A 707 -16.14 0.99 -21.04
N GLU A 708 -15.57 0.09 -20.25
CA GLU A 708 -14.23 0.16 -19.69
C GLU A 708 -13.60 -1.23 -19.77
N VAL A 709 -12.42 -1.32 -20.37
CA VAL A 709 -11.63 -2.55 -20.47
C VAL A 709 -10.57 -2.53 -19.38
N THR A 710 -10.45 -3.62 -18.64
CA THR A 710 -9.35 -3.88 -17.70
C THR A 710 -8.50 -5.02 -18.23
N VAL A 711 -7.22 -4.75 -18.44
CA VAL A 711 -6.23 -5.75 -18.89
C VAL A 711 -5.15 -5.91 -17.81
N PRO A 712 -4.84 -7.15 -17.38
CA PRO A 712 -3.70 -7.43 -16.52
C PRO A 712 -2.40 -7.48 -17.34
N PHE A 713 -1.31 -6.99 -16.74
CA PHE A 713 0.03 -6.96 -17.32
C PHE A 713 1.06 -7.47 -16.32
N VAL A 714 2.11 -8.11 -16.83
CA VAL A 714 3.24 -8.63 -16.07
C VAL A 714 4.52 -7.95 -16.53
N SER A 715 5.41 -7.66 -15.59
CA SER A 715 6.71 -7.08 -15.88
C SER A 715 7.69 -8.15 -16.36
N ASP A 716 8.44 -7.83 -17.42
CA ASP A 716 9.62 -8.57 -17.90
C ASP A 716 10.85 -8.33 -17.03
N GLN A 717 10.77 -7.40 -16.06
CA GLN A 717 11.90 -7.15 -15.15
C GLN A 717 12.09 -8.37 -14.25
N PRO A 718 13.30 -8.96 -14.18
CA PRO A 718 13.53 -10.11 -13.33
C PRO A 718 13.27 -9.77 -11.85
N PRO A 719 12.75 -10.72 -11.06
CA PRO A 719 12.63 -10.55 -9.62
C PRO A 719 13.98 -10.22 -9.00
N ALA A 720 14.00 -9.27 -8.07
CA ALA A 720 15.22 -8.91 -7.38
C ALA A 720 15.56 -9.97 -6.32
N PRO A 721 16.84 -10.34 -6.14
CA PRO A 721 17.22 -11.29 -5.10
C PRO A 721 16.87 -10.74 -3.71
N ALA A 722 16.39 -11.62 -2.82
CA ALA A 722 16.23 -11.27 -1.41
C ALA A 722 17.63 -11.12 -0.79
N ALA A 723 17.96 -9.93 -0.28
CA ALA A 723 19.15 -9.76 0.56
C ALA A 723 19.01 -10.41 1.95
N VAL A 724 17.79 -10.85 2.29
CA VAL A 724 17.43 -11.39 3.59
C VAL A 724 18.01 -12.80 3.76
N ARG A 725 18.88 -12.96 4.75
CA ARG A 725 19.48 -14.24 5.12
C ARG A 725 18.52 -15.04 6.01
N ARG A 726 18.49 -16.37 5.83
CA ARG A 726 17.79 -17.33 6.70
C ARG A 726 18.21 -17.28 8.18
N THR A 727 19.26 -16.54 8.52
CA THR A 727 19.84 -16.40 9.86
C THR A 727 19.45 -15.12 10.58
N ALA A 728 18.49 -14.35 10.04
CA ALA A 728 18.07 -13.09 10.64
C ALA A 728 17.40 -13.31 12.01
N VAL A 729 17.83 -12.53 13.00
CA VAL A 729 17.39 -12.65 14.39
C VAL A 729 16.07 -11.93 14.57
N VAL A 730 15.12 -12.59 15.23
CA VAL A 730 13.86 -11.97 15.63
C VAL A 730 14.13 -11.02 16.80
N VAL A 731 13.93 -9.73 16.59
CA VAL A 731 14.11 -8.68 17.59
C VAL A 731 12.74 -8.33 18.16
N GLY A 732 12.56 -8.62 19.44
CA GLY A 732 11.34 -8.35 20.19
C GLY A 732 11.44 -7.10 21.05
N ARG A 733 10.38 -6.82 21.80
CA ARG A 733 10.29 -5.66 22.71
C ARG A 733 11.36 -5.64 23.79
N ASP A 734 11.88 -6.81 24.16
CA ASP A 734 12.82 -6.99 25.27
C ASP A 734 14.29 -7.05 24.79
N SER A 735 14.54 -6.77 23.52
CA SER A 735 15.89 -6.85 22.94
C SER A 735 16.78 -5.65 23.27
N GLY A 736 16.20 -4.53 23.72
CA GLY A 736 16.93 -3.32 24.10
C GLY A 736 17.63 -3.45 25.44
N ARG A 737 18.85 -2.90 25.54
CA ARG A 737 19.67 -2.88 26.76
C ARG A 737 19.46 -1.57 27.51
N LEU A 738 18.76 -1.63 28.64
CA LEU A 738 18.43 -0.47 29.48
C LEU A 738 19.57 -0.11 30.45
N PRO A 739 19.92 1.18 30.60
CA PRO A 739 20.90 1.63 31.59
C PRO A 739 20.51 1.21 33.02
N GLY A 740 21.45 0.61 33.75
CA GLY A 740 21.23 0.14 35.13
C GLY A 740 20.53 -1.22 35.25
N ALA A 741 19.97 -1.77 34.17
CA ALA A 741 19.50 -3.16 34.10
C ALA A 741 20.44 -4.05 33.26
N SER A 742 21.19 -3.44 32.34
CA SER A 742 22.23 -4.06 31.53
C SER A 742 23.62 -3.52 31.97
N PRO A 743 24.71 -4.30 31.80
CA PRO A 743 26.06 -3.77 31.94
C PRO A 743 26.39 -2.72 30.86
N TRP A 744 25.70 -2.73 29.73
CA TRP A 744 25.83 -1.68 28.73
C TRP A 744 25.02 -0.46 29.11
N THR A 745 25.66 0.70 29.04
CA THR A 745 24.99 2.00 29.14
C THR A 745 25.28 2.84 27.90
N TYR A 746 24.27 3.58 27.45
CA TYR A 746 24.28 4.32 26.20
C TYR A 746 23.88 5.77 26.42
N LEU A 747 24.73 6.68 25.95
CA LEU A 747 24.51 8.11 26.05
C LEU A 747 24.73 8.83 24.72
N LYS A 748 23.92 9.87 24.50
CA LYS A 748 23.98 10.80 23.38
C LYS A 748 24.53 12.13 23.85
N LEU A 749 25.67 12.52 23.29
CA LEU A 749 26.41 13.76 23.56
C LEU A 749 26.12 14.77 22.45
N TYR A 750 25.19 15.70 22.67
CA TYR A 750 24.77 16.67 21.66
C TYR A 750 25.68 17.88 21.64
N GLY A 751 26.11 18.28 20.44
CA GLY A 751 27.03 19.40 20.24
C GLY A 751 27.27 19.71 18.76
N ASN A 752 28.05 20.75 18.49
CA ASN A 752 28.39 21.15 17.13
C ASN A 752 29.32 20.11 16.48
N ALA A 753 28.98 19.62 15.27
CA ALA A 753 29.76 18.65 14.53
C ALA A 753 31.24 19.05 14.34
N ALA A 754 31.52 20.36 14.20
CA ALA A 754 32.88 20.89 14.05
C ALA A 754 33.75 20.71 15.31
N ARG A 755 33.14 20.55 16.49
CA ARG A 755 33.84 20.33 17.77
C ARG A 755 33.97 18.87 18.14
N VAL A 756 33.37 17.96 17.36
CA VAL A 756 33.41 16.51 17.65
C VAL A 756 34.84 15.96 17.66
N PRO A 757 35.77 16.32 16.75
CA PRO A 757 37.16 15.85 16.85
C PRO A 757 37.81 16.21 18.19
N GLU A 758 37.67 17.47 18.63
CA GLU A 758 38.19 17.96 19.92
C GLU A 758 37.54 17.23 21.10
N LEU A 759 36.21 17.11 21.11
CA LEU A 759 35.47 16.34 22.11
C LEU A 759 36.01 14.91 22.24
N LEU A 760 36.21 14.25 21.10
CA LEU A 760 36.63 12.85 21.02
C LEU A 760 38.10 12.64 21.41
N THR A 761 39.01 13.54 21.05
CA THR A 761 40.46 13.35 21.31
C THR A 761 40.94 13.97 22.62
N ALA A 762 40.29 15.04 23.10
CA ALA A 762 40.73 15.76 24.30
C ALA A 762 39.88 15.45 25.54
N HIS A 763 38.56 15.25 25.40
CA HIS A 763 37.65 15.21 26.55
C HIS A 763 37.04 13.83 26.84
N VAL A 764 36.75 13.02 25.82
CA VAL A 764 36.27 11.64 26.03
C VAL A 764 37.33 10.77 26.74
N PRO A 765 38.63 10.84 26.41
CA PRO A 765 39.64 10.07 27.15
C PRO A 765 39.69 10.40 28.65
N LEU A 766 39.44 11.66 29.04
CA LEU A 766 39.35 12.06 30.45
C LEU A 766 38.17 11.37 31.14
N LEU A 767 36.99 11.37 30.50
CA LEU A 767 35.81 10.67 31.01
C LEU A 767 36.06 9.16 31.15
N LEU A 768 36.73 8.54 30.18
CA LEU A 768 37.04 7.11 30.21
C LEU A 768 38.01 6.77 31.34
N GLY A 769 38.98 7.66 31.64
CA GLY A 769 39.87 7.54 32.79
C GLY A 769 39.15 7.72 34.13
N GLU A 770 38.08 8.51 34.18
CA GLU A 770 37.27 8.65 35.38
C GLU A 770 36.30 7.48 35.58
N VAL A 771 35.69 6.94 34.51
CA VAL A 771 34.65 5.89 34.62
C VAL A 771 35.24 4.48 34.62
N GLU A 772 36.36 4.27 33.93
CA GLU A 772 37.02 2.96 33.73
C GLU A 772 36.08 1.85 33.22
N PRO A 773 35.41 2.04 32.06
CA PRO A 773 34.56 1.00 31.47
C PRO A 773 35.41 -0.19 31.00
N LEU A 774 34.81 -1.40 31.02
CA LEU A 774 35.44 -2.62 30.50
C LEU A 774 35.68 -2.53 28.99
N GLU A 775 34.70 -2.04 28.26
CA GLU A 775 34.73 -1.82 26.81
C GLU A 775 33.95 -0.54 26.51
N TRP A 776 34.36 0.19 25.49
CA TRP A 776 33.65 1.38 25.05
C TRP A 776 33.81 1.57 23.55
N TRP A 777 32.82 2.19 22.94
CA TRP A 777 32.90 2.59 21.54
C TRP A 777 31.97 3.75 21.25
N PHE A 778 32.25 4.45 20.16
CA PHE A 778 31.42 5.58 19.75
C PHE A 778 31.04 5.51 18.28
N ILE A 779 29.97 6.22 17.94
CA ILE A 779 29.61 6.57 16.57
C ILE A 779 29.17 8.03 16.51
N ARG A 780 29.34 8.66 15.37
CA ARG A 780 28.86 10.02 15.08
C ARG A 780 27.48 9.93 14.41
N TYR A 781 26.58 10.84 14.77
CA TYR A 781 25.21 10.82 14.26
C TYR A 781 24.63 12.22 14.14
N ALA A 782 23.60 12.40 13.31
CA ALA A 782 22.88 13.66 13.17
C ALA A 782 21.40 13.41 12.89
N ASP A 783 20.64 13.17 13.96
CA ASP A 783 19.17 13.15 13.92
C ASP A 783 18.60 13.21 15.37
N PRO A 784 17.73 14.18 15.70
CA PRO A 784 17.41 15.38 14.90
C PRO A 784 18.58 16.37 14.81
N ASP A 785 19.51 16.31 15.76
CA ASP A 785 20.67 17.21 15.88
C ASP A 785 21.98 16.41 15.86
N SER A 786 23.10 17.07 15.55
CA SER A 786 24.44 16.49 15.62
C SER A 786 24.79 16.01 17.04
N HIS A 787 25.25 14.78 17.18
CA HIS A 787 25.67 14.19 18.45
C HIS A 787 26.66 13.03 18.27
N VAL A 788 27.41 12.73 19.34
CA VAL A 788 28.16 11.49 19.50
C VAL A 788 27.33 10.50 20.31
N ARG A 789 27.23 9.27 19.84
CA ARG A 789 26.61 8.14 20.54
C ARG A 789 27.73 7.34 21.18
N LEU A 790 27.85 7.40 22.50
CA LEU A 790 28.88 6.72 23.27
C LEU A 790 28.25 5.57 24.03
N ARG A 791 28.86 4.38 23.94
CA ARG A 791 28.43 3.18 24.66
C ARG A 791 29.55 2.72 25.55
N LEU A 792 29.20 2.43 26.80
CA LEU A 792 30.13 2.02 27.84
C LEU A 792 29.64 0.70 28.42
N ARG A 793 30.50 -0.30 28.46
CA ARG A 793 30.27 -1.56 29.16
C ARG A 793 30.82 -1.45 30.57
N LEU A 794 29.94 -1.40 31.54
CA LEU A 794 30.27 -1.34 32.96
C LEU A 794 30.54 -2.75 33.53
N PRO A 795 31.29 -2.86 34.64
CA PRO A 795 31.52 -4.14 35.32
C PRO A 795 30.24 -4.84 35.78
N SER A 796 29.24 -4.07 36.20
CA SER A 796 27.90 -4.54 36.57
C SER A 796 26.86 -3.44 36.31
N PRO A 797 25.56 -3.79 36.20
CA PRO A 797 24.49 -2.80 36.11
C PRO A 797 24.46 -1.81 37.29
N ASP A 798 24.85 -2.25 38.50
CA ASP A 798 24.89 -1.43 39.72
C ASP A 798 25.87 -0.25 39.63
N ALA A 799 26.89 -0.34 38.78
CA ALA A 799 27.86 0.74 38.57
C ALA A 799 27.27 1.96 37.82
N PHE A 800 26.05 1.84 37.28
CA PHE A 800 25.41 2.89 36.50
C PHE A 800 25.22 4.19 37.30
N GLY A 801 24.79 4.11 38.56
CA GLY A 801 24.52 5.31 39.37
C GLY A 801 25.77 6.20 39.55
N ASN A 802 26.90 5.60 39.91
CA ASN A 802 28.19 6.30 40.04
C ASN A 802 28.66 6.85 38.67
N THR A 803 28.53 6.05 37.62
CA THR A 803 28.88 6.47 36.25
C THR A 803 28.05 7.69 35.82
N ALA A 804 26.74 7.68 36.10
CA ALA A 804 25.85 8.78 35.75
C ALA A 804 26.23 10.09 36.46
N GLN A 805 26.67 10.00 37.72
CA GLN A 805 27.17 11.15 38.46
C GLN A 805 28.46 11.71 37.84
N ARG A 806 29.44 10.86 37.51
CA ARG A 806 30.70 11.28 36.87
C ARG A 806 30.45 11.95 35.52
N VAL A 807 29.64 11.32 34.66
CA VAL A 807 29.23 11.88 33.37
C VAL A 807 28.52 13.23 33.54
N ALA A 808 27.68 13.39 34.57
CA ALA A 808 26.98 14.66 34.81
C ALA A 808 27.94 15.80 35.17
N THR A 809 28.93 15.55 36.04
CA THR A 809 29.97 16.52 36.39
C THR A 809 30.79 16.91 35.17
N TRP A 810 31.34 15.92 34.46
CA TRP A 810 32.10 16.11 33.23
C TRP A 810 31.32 16.88 32.16
N ALA A 811 30.04 16.55 31.97
CA ALA A 811 29.19 17.24 31.01
C ALA A 811 28.89 18.69 31.42
N ALA A 812 28.81 19.01 32.71
CA ALA A 812 28.59 20.37 33.18
C ALA A 812 29.79 21.28 32.86
N GLU A 813 31.01 20.75 32.98
CA GLU A 813 32.24 21.44 32.61
C GLU A 813 32.26 21.75 31.10
N LEU A 814 32.03 20.74 30.25
CA LEU A 814 31.99 20.92 28.79
C LEU A 814 30.88 21.86 28.32
N ARG A 815 29.75 21.92 29.04
CA ARG A 815 28.69 22.88 28.76
C ARG A 815 29.12 24.31 29.10
N THR A 816 29.90 24.50 30.16
CA THR A 816 30.46 25.80 30.53
C THR A 816 31.47 26.29 29.50
N GLU A 817 32.25 25.37 28.93
CA GLU A 817 33.22 25.65 27.85
C GLU A 817 32.58 25.80 26.45
N GLY A 818 31.28 25.50 26.31
CA GLY A 818 30.57 25.61 25.03
C GLY A 818 30.83 24.45 24.05
N LEU A 819 31.41 23.34 24.51
CA LEU A 819 31.70 22.15 23.71
C LEU A 819 30.52 21.18 23.64
N LEU A 820 29.63 21.22 24.62
CA LEU A 820 28.47 20.34 24.73
C LEU A 820 27.19 21.16 24.95
N GLN A 821 26.08 20.73 24.36
CA GLN A 821 24.77 21.35 24.55
C GLN A 821 23.95 20.61 25.61
N ARG A 822 23.84 19.28 25.46
CA ARG A 822 23.11 18.39 26.38
C ARG A 822 23.60 16.93 26.30
N VAL A 823 23.36 16.18 27.37
CA VAL A 823 23.55 14.72 27.42
C VAL A 823 22.20 14.04 27.59
N ARG A 824 22.02 12.87 26.96
CA ARG A 824 20.85 12.00 27.18
C ARG A 824 21.30 10.56 27.39
N TRP A 825 20.74 9.90 28.39
CA TRP A 825 20.78 8.44 28.51
C TRP A 825 19.64 7.84 27.70
N ASP A 826 19.87 6.71 27.05
CA ASP A 826 18.89 6.07 26.16
C ASP A 826 19.02 4.54 26.20
N THR A 827 18.08 3.84 25.57
CA THR A 827 18.09 2.38 25.42
C THR A 827 19.06 2.00 24.29
N ASP A 828 20.01 1.11 24.56
CA ASP A 828 20.91 0.59 23.53
C ASP A 828 20.24 -0.55 22.78
N GLU A 829 19.93 -0.33 21.51
CA GLU A 829 19.34 -1.33 20.60
C GLU A 829 20.45 -1.99 19.78
N PRO A 830 20.86 -3.24 20.08
CA PRO A 830 22.00 -3.85 19.41
C PRO A 830 21.66 -4.27 17.98
N GLU A 831 22.58 -4.04 17.04
CA GLU A 831 22.39 -4.27 15.60
C GLU A 831 22.55 -5.76 15.22
N THR A 832 21.78 -6.63 15.86
CA THR A 832 21.88 -8.10 15.74
C THR A 832 21.64 -8.63 14.32
N GLY A 833 20.75 -7.98 13.57
CA GLY A 833 20.49 -8.32 12.17
C GLY A 833 21.69 -8.08 11.25
N ARG A 834 22.56 -7.14 11.63
CA ARG A 834 23.71 -6.71 10.83
C ARG A 834 24.98 -7.45 11.20
N TYR A 835 25.27 -7.60 12.50
CA TYR A 835 26.53 -8.15 13.01
C TYR A 835 26.40 -9.54 13.65
N GLY A 836 25.24 -10.19 13.51
CA GLY A 836 24.93 -11.45 14.16
C GLY A 836 24.49 -11.25 15.62
N SER A 837 24.20 -12.35 16.31
CA SER A 837 23.76 -12.36 17.72
C SER A 837 24.68 -13.19 18.61
N GLY A 838 24.46 -13.10 19.93
CA GLY A 838 25.24 -13.85 20.91
C GLY A 838 26.75 -13.58 20.78
N ALA A 839 27.54 -14.64 20.69
CA ALA A 839 29.00 -14.55 20.57
C ALA A 839 29.48 -13.73 19.36
N ALA A 840 28.72 -13.74 18.25
CA ALA A 840 29.06 -12.95 17.06
C ALA A 840 28.96 -11.45 17.35
N LEU A 841 27.86 -11.03 18.00
CA LEU A 841 27.66 -9.64 18.40
C LEU A 841 28.72 -9.19 19.41
N GLU A 842 29.03 -10.02 20.41
CA GLU A 842 30.08 -9.68 21.39
C GLU A 842 31.45 -9.50 20.72
N ALA A 843 31.80 -10.35 19.76
CA ALA A 843 33.05 -10.21 19.02
C ALA A 843 33.02 -8.98 18.09
N ALA A 844 31.87 -8.63 17.51
CA ALA A 844 31.69 -7.40 16.75
C ALA A 844 31.85 -6.15 17.65
N GLU A 845 31.29 -6.15 18.86
CA GLU A 845 31.41 -5.06 19.83
C GLU A 845 32.86 -4.86 20.31
N ARG A 846 33.62 -5.96 20.50
CA ARG A 846 35.07 -5.90 20.73
C ARG A 846 35.81 -5.26 19.56
N PHE A 847 35.43 -5.59 18.33
CA PHE A 847 35.94 -4.90 17.15
C PHE A 847 35.56 -3.42 17.14
N PHE A 848 34.33 -3.05 17.52
CA PHE A 848 33.91 -1.64 17.58
C PHE A 848 34.71 -0.83 18.59
N ALA A 849 35.07 -1.44 19.72
CA ALA A 849 35.95 -0.83 20.72
C ALA A 849 37.35 -0.60 20.14
N ALA A 850 37.98 -1.64 19.61
CA ALA A 850 39.31 -1.54 19.02
C ALA A 850 39.37 -0.59 17.80
N ASP A 851 38.30 -0.53 17.00
CA ASP A 851 38.18 0.41 15.89
C ASP A 851 37.91 1.85 16.35
N SER A 852 37.26 2.04 17.49
CA SER A 852 37.11 3.36 18.11
C SER A 852 38.45 3.91 18.57
N ASP A 853 39.28 3.08 19.21
CA ASP A 853 40.66 3.43 19.58
C ASP A 853 41.48 3.77 18.33
N ALA A 854 41.46 2.90 17.31
CA ALA A 854 42.17 3.14 16.05
C ALA A 854 41.75 4.44 15.35
N ALA A 855 40.44 4.75 15.34
CA ALA A 855 39.93 5.99 14.79
C ALA A 855 40.36 7.21 15.61
N LEU A 856 40.33 7.15 16.95
CA LEU A 856 40.83 8.24 17.80
C LEU A 856 42.32 8.50 17.57
N THR A 857 43.14 7.46 17.53
CA THR A 857 44.58 7.58 17.25
C THR A 857 44.82 8.22 15.89
N GLN A 858 44.03 7.85 14.86
CA GLN A 858 44.11 8.46 13.53
C GLN A 858 43.68 9.94 13.53
N ILE A 859 42.64 10.31 14.28
CA ILE A 859 42.17 11.70 14.37
C ILE A 859 43.23 12.57 15.07
N ALA A 860 43.80 12.05 16.17
CA ALA A 860 44.81 12.72 16.98
C ALA A 860 46.17 12.82 16.28
N ALA A 861 46.44 11.99 15.27
CA ALA A 861 47.67 12.07 14.49
C ALA A 861 47.80 13.45 13.82
N PRO A 862 48.98 14.09 13.89
CA PRO A 862 49.22 15.44 13.35
C PRO A 862 49.38 15.39 11.82
N LEU A 863 48.28 15.09 11.13
CA LEU A 863 48.24 14.93 9.68
C LEU A 863 47.64 16.15 8.98
N PRO A 864 48.17 16.55 7.81
CA PRO A 864 47.50 17.50 6.94
C PRO A 864 46.10 17.02 6.56
N ASP A 865 45.13 17.93 6.47
CA ASP A 865 43.74 17.56 6.17
C ASP A 865 43.58 16.82 4.83
N SER A 866 44.41 17.16 3.83
CA SER A 866 44.47 16.46 2.54
C SER A 866 44.88 14.99 2.66
N HIS A 867 45.66 14.63 3.69
CA HIS A 867 46.13 13.25 3.91
C HIS A 867 45.17 12.41 4.75
N ARG A 868 44.23 13.03 5.49
CA ARG A 868 43.30 12.30 6.36
C ARG A 868 42.44 11.31 5.57
N GLN A 869 41.94 11.72 4.41
CA GLN A 869 41.17 10.83 3.51
C GLN A 869 42.02 9.68 2.98
N ALA A 870 43.32 9.91 2.73
CA ALA A 870 44.22 8.86 2.29
C ALA A 870 44.44 7.81 3.38
N VAL A 871 44.65 8.24 4.63
CA VAL A 871 44.82 7.31 5.76
C VAL A 871 43.54 6.52 6.03
N THR A 872 42.37 7.14 5.98
CA THR A 872 41.09 6.42 6.09
C THR A 872 40.90 5.40 4.96
N ALA A 873 41.28 5.74 3.73
CA ALA A 873 41.22 4.81 2.60
C ALA A 873 42.24 3.66 2.75
N ALA A 874 43.44 3.91 3.27
CA ALA A 874 44.41 2.86 3.59
C ALA A 874 43.89 1.93 4.69
N SER A 875 43.23 2.49 5.71
CA SER A 875 42.56 1.73 6.77
C SER A 875 41.43 0.83 6.21
N PHE A 876 40.72 1.24 5.15
CA PHE A 876 39.76 0.35 4.49
C PHE A 876 40.44 -0.88 3.87
N VAL A 877 41.58 -0.69 3.23
CA VAL A 877 42.36 -1.79 2.64
C VAL A 877 42.90 -2.72 3.73
N ASP A 878 43.35 -2.15 4.85
CA ASP A 878 43.79 -2.89 6.04
C ASP A 878 42.68 -3.78 6.62
N ILE A 879 41.50 -3.20 6.90
CA ILE A 879 40.32 -3.92 7.40
C ILE A 879 39.91 -5.02 6.42
N ALA A 880 39.80 -4.72 5.12
CA ALA A 880 39.39 -5.71 4.12
C ALA A 880 40.38 -6.88 4.01
N THR A 881 41.68 -6.58 4.04
CA THR A 881 42.76 -7.57 3.98
C THR A 881 42.74 -8.47 5.22
N ALA A 882 42.69 -7.88 6.42
CA ALA A 882 42.68 -8.64 7.66
C ALA A 882 41.40 -9.48 7.80
N PHE A 883 40.24 -8.93 7.44
CA PHE A 883 38.96 -9.62 7.61
C PHE A 883 38.77 -10.77 6.62
N LEU A 884 39.12 -10.58 5.34
CA LEU A 884 39.03 -11.64 4.33
C LEU A 884 40.26 -12.57 4.35
N GLY A 885 41.31 -12.22 5.08
CA GLY A 885 42.43 -13.09 5.48
C GLY A 885 43.58 -13.14 4.49
N THR A 886 43.39 -12.64 3.27
CA THR A 886 44.47 -12.46 2.29
C THR A 886 44.36 -11.08 1.64
N PRO A 887 45.49 -10.43 1.29
CA PRO A 887 45.49 -9.19 0.53
C PRO A 887 44.74 -9.31 -0.80
N GLU A 888 44.84 -10.46 -1.47
CA GLU A 888 44.20 -10.72 -2.76
C GLU A 888 42.67 -10.71 -2.61
N ALA A 889 42.13 -11.41 -1.61
CA ALA A 889 40.68 -11.42 -1.35
C ALA A 889 40.17 -10.03 -0.95
N GLY A 890 40.91 -9.31 -0.10
CA GLY A 890 40.60 -7.92 0.28
C GLY A 890 40.51 -6.98 -0.92
N ARG A 891 41.54 -7.01 -1.78
CA ARG A 891 41.61 -6.17 -3.00
C ARG A 891 40.53 -6.55 -4.02
N ALA A 892 40.27 -7.84 -4.21
CA ALA A 892 39.22 -8.32 -5.10
C ALA A 892 37.84 -7.83 -4.65
N TRP A 893 37.54 -7.93 -3.35
CA TRP A 893 36.28 -7.45 -2.79
C TRP A 893 36.12 -5.93 -2.96
N LEU A 894 37.14 -5.14 -2.60
CA LEU A 894 37.10 -3.68 -2.80
C LEU A 894 36.92 -3.29 -4.27
N THR A 895 37.44 -4.09 -5.19
CA THR A 895 37.32 -3.90 -6.63
C THR A 895 35.99 -4.44 -7.21
N ALA A 896 35.28 -5.31 -6.50
CA ALA A 896 33.95 -5.75 -6.90
C ALA A 896 32.86 -4.82 -6.34
N ASP A 897 32.96 -4.46 -5.06
CA ASP A 897 31.87 -3.86 -4.29
C ASP A 897 31.88 -2.32 -4.23
N PHE A 898 33.03 -1.66 -4.46
CA PHE A 898 33.06 -0.20 -4.50
C PHE A 898 32.83 0.35 -5.91
N PRO A 899 31.98 1.39 -6.09
CA PRO A 899 31.60 1.89 -7.40
C PRO A 899 32.79 2.46 -8.18
N GLN A 900 32.79 2.24 -9.49
CA GLN A 900 33.79 2.79 -10.43
C GLN A 900 33.60 4.30 -10.66
N SER A 901 32.34 4.77 -10.67
CA SER A 901 31.95 6.11 -11.11
C SER A 901 30.85 6.65 -10.20
N GLY A 902 31.06 7.82 -9.58
CA GLY A 902 30.03 8.40 -8.71
C GLY A 902 30.41 9.70 -7.98
N GLY A 903 31.43 10.43 -8.44
CA GLY A 903 31.76 11.75 -7.89
C GLY A 903 31.89 12.78 -9.00
N ALA A 904 31.36 13.98 -8.80
CA ALA A 904 31.50 15.11 -9.72
C ALA A 904 32.96 15.61 -9.82
N THR A 905 33.83 15.22 -8.89
CA THR A 905 35.21 15.70 -8.74
C THR A 905 36.23 14.59 -8.97
N ALA A 906 37.23 14.88 -9.81
CA ALA A 906 38.39 14.02 -10.01
C ALA A 906 39.18 13.85 -8.70
N LEU A 907 39.71 12.66 -8.46
CA LEU A 907 40.56 12.39 -7.29
C LEU A 907 41.91 13.12 -7.44
N PRO A 908 42.40 13.82 -6.40
CA PRO A 908 43.75 14.39 -6.42
C PRO A 908 44.82 13.30 -6.57
N ARG A 909 45.74 13.46 -7.52
CA ARG A 909 46.76 12.44 -7.87
C ARG A 909 47.75 12.19 -6.74
N ASP A 910 48.09 13.22 -5.98
CA ASP A 910 48.96 13.19 -4.81
C ASP A 910 48.35 12.34 -3.68
N VAL A 911 47.06 12.54 -3.39
CA VAL A 911 46.30 11.76 -2.39
C VAL A 911 46.20 10.30 -2.85
N GLN A 912 45.93 10.06 -4.13
CA GLN A 912 45.90 8.70 -4.69
C GLN A 912 47.25 7.99 -4.57
N ALA A 913 48.35 8.68 -4.90
CA ALA A 913 49.71 8.13 -4.78
C ALA A 913 50.07 7.82 -3.32
N LEU A 914 49.60 8.63 -2.37
CA LEU A 914 49.78 8.38 -0.94
C LEU A 914 49.06 7.11 -0.50
N VAL A 915 47.79 6.89 -0.85
CA VAL A 915 47.06 5.66 -0.49
C VAL A 915 47.73 4.42 -1.04
N VAL A 916 48.19 4.46 -2.30
CA VAL A 916 48.90 3.33 -2.92
C VAL A 916 50.17 3.00 -2.12
N ARG A 917 50.92 4.01 -1.69
CA ARG A 917 52.13 3.83 -0.86
C ARG A 917 51.81 3.24 0.52
N LEU A 918 50.80 3.80 1.19
CA LEU A 918 50.36 3.39 2.53
C LEU A 918 49.82 1.95 2.58
N THR A 919 49.45 1.39 1.42
CA THR A 919 48.90 0.03 1.28
C THR A 919 49.86 -0.96 0.62
N SER A 920 51.14 -0.57 0.48
CA SER A 920 52.17 -1.42 -0.13
C SER A 920 52.51 -2.65 0.72
N ALA A 921 52.67 -3.80 0.07
CA ALA A 921 53.05 -5.06 0.71
C ALA A 921 54.57 -5.29 0.81
N GLU A 922 55.38 -4.39 0.23
CA GLU A 922 56.83 -4.55 0.07
C GLU A 922 57.63 -4.00 1.28
N HIS A 923 57.00 -3.27 2.20
CA HIS A 923 57.64 -2.68 3.38
C HIS A 923 56.94 -3.10 4.68
N HIS A 924 57.70 -3.17 5.79
CA HIS A 924 57.13 -3.31 7.13
C HIS A 924 56.28 -2.06 7.43
N CYS A 925 54.96 -2.24 7.49
CA CYS A 925 53.93 -1.25 7.86
C CYS A 925 54.16 0.20 7.36
N PRO A 926 53.89 0.52 6.07
CA PRO A 926 54.12 1.85 5.47
C PRO A 926 53.43 3.03 6.19
N ILE A 927 52.41 2.76 7.01
CA ILE A 927 51.78 3.79 7.86
C ILE A 927 52.73 4.35 8.92
N GLN A 928 53.83 3.66 9.25
CA GLN A 928 54.85 4.16 10.17
C GLN A 928 55.66 5.32 9.58
N GLU A 929 55.64 5.49 8.25
CA GLU A 929 56.37 6.58 7.56
C GLU A 929 55.73 7.96 7.76
N ILE A 930 54.47 8.04 8.21
CA ILE A 930 53.79 9.30 8.52
C ILE A 930 54.00 9.72 9.97
N GLN A 931 53.96 11.04 10.24
CA GLN A 931 54.10 11.56 11.59
C GLN A 931 52.95 11.07 12.50
N GLY A 932 53.29 10.39 13.60
CA GLY A 932 52.32 9.70 14.47
C GLY A 932 51.92 8.30 13.99
N GLY A 933 52.57 7.80 12.93
CA GLY A 933 52.29 6.52 12.28
C GLY A 933 52.46 5.29 13.15
N ASP A 934 53.43 5.27 14.07
CA ASP A 934 53.67 4.13 14.98
C ASP A 934 52.47 3.85 15.88
N ALA A 935 51.87 4.90 16.45
CA ALA A 935 50.68 4.77 17.28
C ALA A 935 49.49 4.25 16.45
N VAL A 936 49.34 4.74 15.22
CA VAL A 936 48.29 4.30 14.29
C VAL A 936 48.50 2.82 13.92
N ALA A 937 49.73 2.41 13.60
CA ALA A 937 50.09 1.02 13.29
C ALA A 937 49.77 0.08 14.45
N GLN A 938 50.13 0.47 15.68
CA GLN A 938 49.85 -0.33 16.88
C GLN A 938 48.35 -0.46 17.13
N ALA A 939 47.58 0.63 16.98
CA ALA A 939 46.13 0.59 17.12
C ALA A 939 45.48 -0.27 16.03
N TRP A 940 45.97 -0.21 14.79
CA TRP A 940 45.51 -1.08 13.70
C TRP A 940 45.79 -2.55 13.99
N ALA A 941 46.96 -2.90 14.55
CA ALA A 941 47.27 -4.29 14.94
C ALA A 941 46.31 -4.83 16.01
N THR A 942 45.99 -4.03 17.04
CA THR A 942 44.98 -4.40 18.05
C THR A 942 43.60 -4.61 17.41
N ARG A 943 43.20 -3.69 16.52
CA ARG A 943 41.94 -3.82 15.75
C ARG A 943 41.92 -5.08 14.89
N GLN A 944 43.01 -5.40 14.20
CA GLN A 944 43.10 -6.61 13.37
C GLN A 944 42.90 -7.89 14.22
N ALA A 945 43.48 -7.97 15.41
CA ALA A 945 43.28 -9.11 16.31
C ALA A 945 41.79 -9.30 16.68
N ALA A 946 41.10 -8.21 17.04
CA ALA A 946 39.65 -8.23 17.33
C ALA A 946 38.82 -8.61 16.09
N LEU A 947 39.20 -8.10 14.92
CA LEU A 947 38.55 -8.37 13.63
C LEU A 947 38.68 -9.85 13.21
N LEU A 948 39.85 -10.46 13.42
CA LEU A 948 40.08 -11.89 13.19
C LEU A 948 39.29 -12.78 14.15
N ALA A 949 39.18 -12.39 15.42
CA ALA A 949 38.32 -13.09 16.38
C ALA A 949 36.85 -13.05 15.94
N TYR A 950 36.37 -11.89 15.50
CA TYR A 950 35.00 -11.75 14.97
C TYR A 950 34.78 -12.62 13.72
N ARG A 951 35.71 -12.58 12.76
CA ARG A 951 35.68 -13.45 11.57
C ARG A 951 35.54 -14.92 11.94
N THR A 952 36.36 -15.39 12.88
CA THR A 952 36.35 -16.80 13.33
C THR A 952 34.97 -17.20 13.87
N VAL A 953 34.32 -16.30 14.63
CA VAL A 953 32.96 -16.54 15.14
C VAL A 953 31.93 -16.56 14.00
N LEU A 954 32.02 -15.66 13.02
CA LEU A 954 31.12 -15.66 11.87
C LEU A 954 31.22 -16.95 11.05
N GLU A 955 32.44 -17.40 10.77
CA GLU A 955 32.68 -18.67 10.05
C GLU A 955 32.11 -19.86 10.84
N SER A 956 32.30 -19.89 12.17
CA SER A 956 31.74 -20.94 13.03
C SER A 956 30.20 -20.97 13.07
N THR A 957 29.56 -19.85 12.76
CA THR A 957 28.09 -19.71 12.73
C THR A 957 27.52 -19.81 11.30
N GLY A 958 28.37 -20.08 10.30
CA GLY A 958 27.97 -20.21 8.90
C GLY A 958 27.62 -18.87 8.22
N ILE A 959 27.98 -17.74 8.84
CA ILE A 959 27.79 -16.41 8.26
C ILE A 959 29.03 -16.07 7.43
N ASP A 960 28.84 -15.84 6.14
CA ASP A 960 29.92 -15.37 5.26
C ASP A 960 30.43 -13.98 5.74
N PRO A 961 31.73 -13.87 6.13
CA PRO A 961 32.34 -12.61 6.56
C PRO A 961 32.23 -11.49 5.53
N ALA A 962 32.31 -11.79 4.22
CA ALA A 962 32.32 -10.75 3.18
C ALA A 962 31.05 -9.88 3.20
N ALA A 963 29.93 -10.42 3.66
CA ALA A 963 28.67 -9.68 3.71
C ALA A 963 28.57 -8.62 4.81
N VAL A 964 29.40 -8.71 5.84
CA VAL A 964 29.45 -7.69 6.91
C VAL A 964 30.51 -6.64 6.65
N LEU A 965 31.47 -6.90 5.76
CA LEU A 965 32.62 -6.03 5.51
C LEU A 965 32.22 -4.60 5.13
N GLY A 966 31.27 -4.42 4.21
CA GLY A 966 30.79 -3.08 3.84
C GLY A 966 30.25 -2.27 5.02
N SER A 967 29.68 -2.96 6.01
CA SER A 967 29.20 -2.34 7.25
C SER A 967 30.32 -1.93 8.19
N LEU A 968 31.37 -2.75 8.31
CA LEU A 968 32.54 -2.44 9.12
C LEU A 968 33.28 -1.23 8.54
N LEU A 969 33.45 -1.18 7.22
CA LEU A 969 34.10 -0.05 6.53
C LEU A 969 33.31 1.25 6.69
N HIS A 970 31.98 1.19 6.59
CA HIS A 970 31.12 2.34 6.85
C HIS A 970 31.26 2.85 8.29
N MET A 971 31.26 1.96 9.28
CA MET A 971 31.40 2.35 10.68
C MET A 971 32.80 2.88 11.00
N HIS A 972 33.85 2.36 10.37
CA HIS A 972 35.19 2.93 10.48
C HIS A 972 35.24 4.36 9.93
N HIS A 973 34.66 4.60 8.75
CA HIS A 973 34.55 5.95 8.18
C HIS A 973 33.80 6.89 9.11
N ASN A 974 32.66 6.43 9.65
CA ASN A 974 31.84 7.18 10.59
C ASN A 974 32.68 7.69 11.79
N ARG A 975 33.49 6.81 12.39
CA ARG A 975 34.33 7.15 13.54
C ARG A 975 35.47 8.10 13.16
N ALA A 976 36.22 7.76 12.11
CA ALA A 976 37.46 8.44 11.74
C ALA A 976 37.25 9.77 10.99
N ALA A 977 36.22 9.87 10.15
CA ALA A 977 36.07 10.96 9.18
C ALA A 977 34.70 11.69 9.24
N GLY A 978 33.70 11.15 9.92
CA GLY A 978 32.38 11.79 10.03
C GLY A 978 31.28 11.10 9.23
N ILE A 979 30.15 11.78 9.08
CA ILE A 979 28.92 11.24 8.46
C ILE A 979 28.66 11.80 7.05
N ALA A 980 29.62 12.51 6.46
CA ALA A 980 29.45 13.15 5.16
C ALA A 980 29.50 12.11 4.02
N PRO A 981 28.39 11.89 3.27
CA PRO A 981 28.34 10.83 2.25
C PRO A 981 29.39 10.99 1.13
N ASP A 982 29.68 12.22 0.72
CA ASP A 982 30.66 12.50 -0.33
C ASP A 982 32.10 12.21 0.11
N ALA A 983 32.40 12.42 1.39
CA ALA A 983 33.69 12.07 1.98
C ALA A 983 33.88 10.55 2.03
N GLU A 984 32.82 9.82 2.39
CA GLU A 984 32.83 8.36 2.38
C GLU A 984 33.00 7.80 0.97
N ALA A 985 32.23 8.32 0.01
CA ALA A 985 32.35 7.94 -1.39
C ALA A 985 33.78 8.19 -1.92
N THR A 986 34.41 9.29 -1.53
CA THR A 986 35.79 9.60 -1.90
C THR A 986 36.78 8.60 -1.30
N CYS A 987 36.65 8.24 -0.02
CA CYS A 987 37.48 7.22 0.61
C CYS A 987 37.31 5.84 -0.06
N ARG A 988 36.09 5.46 -0.43
CA ARG A 988 35.81 4.22 -1.17
C ARG A 988 36.48 4.20 -2.54
N ARG A 989 36.41 5.30 -3.30
CA ARG A 989 37.09 5.41 -4.61
C ARG A 989 38.62 5.34 -4.47
N LEU A 990 39.19 5.98 -3.44
CA LEU A 990 40.63 5.92 -3.16
C LEU A 990 41.09 4.50 -2.79
N ALA A 991 40.35 3.80 -1.92
CA ALA A 991 40.65 2.42 -1.54
C ALA A 991 40.56 1.47 -2.75
N ARG A 992 39.53 1.63 -3.60
CA ARG A 992 39.41 0.90 -4.87
C ARG A 992 40.61 1.14 -5.78
N ALA A 993 41.02 2.39 -5.95
CA ALA A 993 42.15 2.75 -6.81
C ALA A 993 43.47 2.15 -6.32
N ALA A 994 43.69 2.11 -5.02
CA ALA A 994 44.83 1.42 -4.42
C ALA A 994 44.78 -0.09 -4.64
N ALA A 995 43.61 -0.72 -4.43
CA ALA A 995 43.42 -2.15 -4.69
C ALA A 995 43.75 -2.51 -6.15
N LEU A 996 43.20 -1.76 -7.13
CA LEU A 996 43.48 -1.94 -8.56
C LEU A 996 44.96 -1.79 -8.91
N SER A 997 45.64 -0.79 -8.32
CA SER A 997 47.06 -0.54 -8.58
C SER A 997 47.93 -1.73 -8.20
N TRP A 998 47.58 -2.43 -7.12
CA TRP A 998 48.29 -3.62 -6.67
C TRP A 998 47.90 -4.87 -7.44
N THR A 999 46.61 -5.06 -7.79
CA THR A 999 46.17 -6.21 -8.62
C THR A 999 46.84 -6.21 -9.99
N ILE A 1000 46.89 -5.06 -10.67
CA ILE A 1000 47.53 -4.93 -12.00
C ILE A 1000 49.05 -5.15 -11.92
N ARG A 1001 49.70 -4.69 -10.85
CA ARG A 1001 51.15 -4.89 -10.64
C ARG A 1001 51.51 -6.35 -10.34
N THR A 1002 50.62 -7.11 -9.69
CA THR A 1002 50.82 -8.54 -9.43
C THR A 1002 50.53 -9.42 -10.66
N GLU A 1003 49.56 -9.06 -11.50
CA GLU A 1003 49.27 -9.77 -12.76
C GLU A 1003 50.30 -9.45 -13.87
N GLY A 1004 50.95 -8.28 -13.78
CA GLY A 1004 52.04 -7.88 -14.66
C GLY A 1004 53.40 -7.86 -13.95
N ALA A 1005 54.02 -9.03 -13.74
CA ALA A 1005 55.48 -9.13 -13.52
C ALA A 1005 56.12 -9.65 -14.82
N LYS A 1006 57.02 -8.95 -15.53
CA LYS A 1006 58.06 -7.97 -15.14
C LYS A 1006 58.04 -6.75 -16.07
N ARG A 1007 58.48 -5.60 -15.57
CA ARG A 1007 59.32 -4.70 -16.36
C ARG A 1007 60.72 -4.69 -15.78
#